data_AF-A0A9W7TNM9-F1
#
_entry.id   AF-A0A9W7TNM9-F1
#
_cell.length_a   1.000
_cell.length_b   1.000
_cell.length_c   1.000
_cell.angle_alpha   90.00
_cell.angle_beta   90.00
_cell.angle_gamma   90.00
#
_symmetry.space_group_name_H-M   'P 1'
#
loop_
_entity.id
_entity.type
_entity.pdbx_description
1 polymer ?
#
loop_
_entity_poly.entity_id
_entity_poly.type
_entity_poly.pdbx_seq_one_letter_code
_entity_poly.pdbx_strand_id
1 'polypeptide(L)'
;MEKQQKTEIRQPWDASREVPIIQNEQMPRKRVLCLKWFSCAVVGILVFILALLSKTSFLLLITSGNNQTKSVHSDKKTSSLLGIGFVLAGPNVLLLLKSIWKFIFKSAVMPCKKTVCWVLCVEFLVALGAAVLTIVSMPQFDIVTNVMILNSVTILSAVFQVVAECLAKERKRFIMMPVSSIVLIILGYILFAVSFLIIEESSLQVKISVGFAIVGTIFVSLNWWENYSTLFDVSFLADISNDIARSRNVVGIISSLMRILVTAAVLGAYVPLSGQDWKSVSFFIPAVVVSLVAIQIVSSALCRWFVVVACKMHALRCSFLMPMYLASITVLAVALVPVAIMPLGPKQNSTYCENVQETSDGIWMDMMMSDVKRTLCVRNIVRNVRSEGLACMGISALTWWLGLILSTIYVWYLRIHRIERTQDLFVGRMYEGAFLEQSMLLNTRFEIRKKIIEKQKQEKESIKVFLCGTMWHETYDEMMKIIISMFRLDKYRPKTKITKNKDKQEEQIKSDVEFEFHIYFDDAFKDNDNGRHANEYAETLVEVLTEVYTIFIVENPSIFKEMPTLRSQKIIQTPYGGRLEYTLPKGNVLMVHLKDKHLIRHKKRWSQIMYLYYILGWRLDRRYFKIEKDNTYILALDGDTDFQPSAVMLLIDRLKLYPEVGAACGSIHPTGTGPMVWYQKFEYAVGHWLQKSAEHVLGCVLCSPGCFSLFRGSALMDDNIMKRYTTKATEASHHVQYDHGEDRWLCTLLLQQGWRVEYNAASDAYTNAPQEFKEFYNQRRRWGPSTMANTIDLLGSGGLTSERNSSISKPYILYQIISMAASILGPATICLLIAGSFVFIFQMGTNTALALAVVPPAVYLILCFKLRSDTQITIAAVMSVCYAFLMAGTILSIIGDLIRNNTFMTPSGLFLIGMVVLYLTTAALHPQEFSLVIYGLLYFLCIPSGYLLLAIYSIVNMNNVSWGTRETGGQAKTAAVGAIKKHILQAGCCKCLCLGSREDANEEIPKPETTTGTEKVQVQVPLETKRSRNGSLSDCAWIEHLKESYDFHKSTLTKDENDFWKDLQKKYLEPLKESKEQQDTIANDLRELRNKVAFVFFFCNALWLVATFFLQAIGDYISIKIPKVYPNGTHSTTETFSLDPIALMFLLSFALLLIMQFFAMLYHRIYTLIHFVAYVDTEIKDLRKYSIPNVDSSIQHENKEPDTSLFFHNPSTPRGSVTLV
;
A
#
# COMPACT_ATOMS: atom_id res chain seq x y z
N MET A 1 22.78 -53.44 23.90
CA MET A 1 21.59 -52.55 23.87
C MET A 1 21.82 -51.47 24.92
N GLU A 2 22.31 -50.31 24.50
CA GLU A 2 22.50 -49.12 25.33
C GLU A 2 21.89 -47.94 24.57
N LYS A 3 20.90 -47.27 25.17
CA LYS A 3 20.23 -46.09 24.62
C LYS A 3 20.96 -44.85 25.11
N GLN A 4 21.66 -44.14 24.21
CA GLN A 4 22.20 -42.82 24.46
C GLN A 4 21.08 -41.77 24.52
N GLN A 5 20.96 -41.12 25.68
CA GLN A 5 20.17 -39.93 25.94
C GLN A 5 20.90 -38.72 25.32
N LYS A 6 20.34 -38.13 24.26
CA LYS A 6 20.80 -36.82 23.75
C LYS A 6 20.11 -35.72 24.55
N THR A 7 20.87 -35.10 25.45
CA THR A 7 20.57 -33.82 26.09
C THR A 7 20.72 -32.71 25.04
N GLU A 8 19.60 -32.11 24.61
CA GLU A 8 19.62 -30.86 23.86
C GLU A 8 20.05 -29.72 24.79
N ILE A 9 21.32 -29.32 24.68
CA ILE A 9 21.81 -28.07 25.25
C ILE A 9 21.18 -26.94 24.43
N ARG A 10 20.26 -26.18 25.02
CA ARG A 10 19.78 -24.90 24.47
C ARG A 10 20.98 -23.97 24.28
N GLN A 11 21.38 -23.73 23.04
CA GLN A 11 22.36 -22.69 22.70
C GLN A 11 21.76 -21.30 23.01
N PRO A 12 22.54 -20.37 23.60
CA PRO A 12 22.16 -18.96 23.65
C PRO A 12 22.06 -18.39 22.23
N TRP A 13 21.13 -17.45 22.04
CA TRP A 13 20.80 -16.80 20.78
C TRP A 13 22.02 -16.05 20.22
N ASP A 14 22.64 -16.54 19.15
CA ASP A 14 23.85 -15.97 18.55
C ASP A 14 23.52 -15.26 17.23
N ALA A 15 23.16 -13.97 17.33
CA ALA A 15 22.78 -13.11 16.19
C ALA A 15 23.93 -12.88 15.18
N SER A 16 25.17 -13.24 15.54
CA SER A 16 26.36 -13.05 14.73
C SER A 16 26.73 -14.26 13.86
N ARG A 17 26.24 -15.46 14.22
CA ARG A 17 26.59 -16.73 13.56
C ARG A 17 25.52 -17.32 12.66
N GLU A 18 24.29 -16.83 12.72
CA GLU A 18 23.41 -16.94 11.56
C GLU A 18 23.92 -15.99 10.46
N VAL A 19 25.02 -16.39 9.81
CA VAL A 19 25.03 -16.31 8.36
C VAL A 19 23.84 -17.19 7.99
N PRO A 20 22.69 -16.66 7.51
CA PRO A 20 21.81 -17.54 6.77
C PRO A 20 22.73 -18.09 5.69
N ILE A 21 23.03 -19.38 5.78
CA ILE A 21 23.64 -20.09 4.67
C ILE A 21 22.66 -19.80 3.55
N ILE A 22 23.00 -18.85 2.66
CA ILE A 22 22.32 -18.72 1.38
C ILE A 22 22.86 -19.87 0.50
N GLN A 23 22.78 -21.11 0.98
CA GLN A 23 21.99 -22.04 0.19
C GLN A 23 20.65 -21.35 0.13
N ASN A 24 20.17 -21.01 -1.06
CA ASN A 24 18.82 -20.54 -1.20
C ASN A 24 17.88 -21.39 -0.30
N GLU A 25 17.56 -20.94 0.92
CA GLU A 25 16.20 -20.82 1.39
C GLU A 25 15.63 -19.75 0.43
N GLN A 26 15.43 -20.01 -0.85
CA GLN A 26 14.21 -20.69 -1.27
C GLN A 26 13.15 -20.55 -0.17
N MET A 27 12.75 -19.30 0.13
CA MET A 27 11.37 -18.83 -0.12
C MET A 27 10.71 -19.91 -0.97
N PRO A 28 9.93 -20.85 -0.40
CA PRO A 28 9.72 -22.17 -0.99
C PRO A 28 9.34 -21.95 -2.44
N ARG A 29 10.29 -22.13 -3.37
CA ARG A 29 10.14 -21.59 -4.74
C ARG A 29 8.89 -22.18 -5.36
N LYS A 30 8.60 -23.42 -4.97
CA LYS A 30 7.36 -24.14 -5.20
C LYS A 30 6.12 -23.44 -4.63
N ARG A 31 6.07 -23.04 -3.35
CA ARG A 31 4.91 -22.36 -2.75
C ARG A 31 4.68 -20.95 -3.31
N VAL A 32 5.74 -20.18 -3.58
CA VAL A 32 5.63 -18.82 -4.14
C VAL A 32 5.24 -18.86 -5.63
N LEU A 33 5.85 -19.77 -6.40
CA LEU A 33 5.47 -19.98 -7.79
C LEU A 33 4.06 -20.58 -7.87
N CYS A 34 3.68 -21.47 -6.95
CA CYS A 34 2.32 -21.99 -6.83
C CYS A 34 1.33 -20.87 -6.48
N LEU A 35 1.63 -20.00 -5.51
CA LEU A 35 0.78 -18.84 -5.17
C LEU A 35 0.61 -17.91 -6.37
N LYS A 36 1.67 -17.71 -7.17
CA LYS A 36 1.60 -16.95 -8.42
C LYS A 36 0.70 -17.64 -9.45
N TRP A 37 0.96 -18.92 -9.77
CA TRP A 37 0.14 -19.66 -10.75
C TRP A 37 -1.31 -19.71 -10.30
N PHE A 38 -1.55 -19.96 -9.02
CA PHE A 38 -2.85 -19.91 -8.39
C PHE A 38 -3.49 -18.53 -8.55
N SER A 39 -2.79 -17.44 -8.21
CA SER A 39 -3.33 -16.08 -8.36
C SER A 39 -3.64 -15.73 -9.81
N CYS A 40 -2.74 -16.05 -10.76
CA CYS A 40 -2.98 -15.83 -12.18
C CYS A 40 -4.13 -16.69 -12.72
N ALA A 41 -4.23 -17.95 -12.28
CA ALA A 41 -5.30 -18.86 -12.67
C ALA A 41 -6.65 -18.38 -12.11
N VAL A 42 -6.71 -18.02 -10.83
CA VAL A 42 -7.92 -17.46 -10.19
C VAL A 42 -8.36 -16.19 -10.91
N VAL A 43 -7.44 -15.25 -11.18
CA VAL A 43 -7.79 -14.04 -11.94
C VAL A 43 -8.27 -14.39 -13.35
N GLY A 44 -7.62 -15.33 -14.05
CA GLY A 44 -8.04 -15.76 -15.39
C GLY A 44 -9.42 -16.41 -15.41
N ILE A 45 -9.71 -17.29 -14.44
CA ILE A 45 -11.01 -17.93 -14.25
C ILE A 45 -12.07 -16.90 -13.92
N LEU A 46 -11.80 -15.95 -13.03
CA LEU A 46 -12.73 -14.88 -12.69
C LEU A 46 -13.03 -13.98 -13.89
N VAL A 47 -12.00 -13.57 -14.66
CA VAL A 47 -12.21 -12.82 -15.91
C VAL A 47 -13.08 -13.60 -16.89
N PHE A 48 -12.83 -14.90 -17.05
CA PHE A 48 -13.62 -15.76 -17.95
C PHE A 48 -15.08 -15.89 -17.49
N ILE A 49 -15.32 -16.24 -16.22
CA ILE A 49 -16.67 -16.38 -15.65
C ILE A 49 -17.43 -15.05 -15.73
N LEU A 50 -16.80 -13.93 -15.37
CA LEU A 50 -17.45 -12.62 -15.40
C LEU A 50 -17.76 -12.16 -16.83
N ALA A 51 -16.87 -12.42 -17.79
CA ALA A 51 -17.13 -12.14 -19.20
C ALA A 51 -18.28 -13.00 -19.76
N LEU A 52 -18.32 -14.28 -19.38
CA LEU A 52 -19.40 -15.20 -19.74
C LEU A 52 -20.74 -14.73 -19.16
N LEU A 53 -20.79 -14.45 -17.86
CA LEU A 53 -21.99 -13.94 -17.18
C LEU A 53 -22.47 -12.63 -17.81
N SER A 54 -21.54 -11.71 -18.11
CA SER A 54 -21.88 -10.45 -18.75
C SER A 54 -22.50 -10.67 -20.13
N LYS A 55 -21.81 -11.42 -21.00
CA LYS A 55 -22.29 -11.64 -22.37
C LYS A 55 -23.62 -12.42 -22.40
N THR A 56 -23.74 -13.49 -21.62
CA THR A 56 -24.98 -14.28 -21.53
C THR A 56 -26.13 -13.45 -20.97
N SER A 57 -25.93 -12.69 -19.89
CA SER A 57 -27.00 -11.87 -19.29
C SER A 57 -27.50 -10.78 -20.24
N PHE A 58 -26.59 -10.13 -20.97
CA PHE A 58 -26.95 -9.13 -21.99
C PHE A 58 -27.77 -9.72 -23.14
N LEU A 59 -27.33 -10.87 -23.67
CA LEU A 59 -28.01 -11.53 -24.78
C LEU A 59 -29.38 -12.11 -24.40
N LEU A 60 -29.49 -12.65 -23.18
CA LEU A 60 -30.77 -13.08 -22.62
C LEU A 60 -31.74 -11.90 -22.41
N LEU A 61 -31.21 -10.73 -22.00
CA LEU A 61 -32.00 -9.51 -21.89
C LEU A 61 -32.51 -9.03 -23.25
N ILE A 62 -31.67 -9.06 -24.29
CA ILE A 62 -32.07 -8.79 -25.69
C ILE A 62 -33.16 -9.77 -26.15
N THR A 63 -32.97 -11.06 -25.89
CA THR A 63 -33.91 -12.12 -26.29
C THR A 63 -35.27 -11.93 -25.60
N SER A 64 -35.27 -11.45 -24.36
CA SER A 64 -36.50 -11.09 -23.61
C SER A 64 -37.25 -9.88 -24.19
N GLY A 65 -36.59 -9.08 -25.04
CA GLY A 65 -37.21 -7.98 -25.79
C GLY A 65 -37.85 -8.42 -27.12
N ASN A 66 -37.65 -9.66 -27.55
CA ASN A 66 -38.23 -10.18 -28.79
C ASN A 66 -39.77 -10.37 -28.63
N ASN A 67 -40.54 -10.04 -29.68
CA ASN A 67 -41.99 -10.18 -29.67
C ASN A 67 -42.47 -11.64 -29.58
N GLN A 68 -41.62 -12.63 -29.88
CA GLN A 68 -41.98 -14.06 -29.94
C GLN A 68 -41.76 -14.85 -28.62
N THR A 69 -41.14 -14.24 -27.60
CA THR A 69 -40.85 -14.88 -26.31
C THR A 69 -42.02 -14.79 -25.32
N LYS A 70 -42.13 -15.77 -24.41
CA LYS A 70 -43.19 -15.87 -23.38
C LYS A 70 -42.70 -15.66 -21.94
N SER A 71 -41.39 -15.64 -21.65
CA SER A 71 -40.84 -15.44 -20.29
C SER A 71 -41.22 -14.10 -19.66
N VAL A 72 -41.50 -13.08 -20.48
CA VAL A 72 -42.08 -11.82 -20.07
C VAL A 72 -43.40 -11.67 -20.82
N HIS A 73 -44.51 -11.52 -20.10
CA HIS A 73 -45.82 -11.26 -20.71
C HIS A 73 -45.74 -10.08 -21.70
N SER A 74 -46.51 -10.17 -22.79
CA SER A 74 -46.59 -9.17 -23.86
C SER A 74 -46.67 -7.74 -23.34
N ASP A 75 -47.43 -7.55 -22.27
CA ASP A 75 -47.76 -6.26 -21.68
C ASP A 75 -46.63 -5.68 -20.82
N LYS A 76 -45.48 -6.35 -20.70
CA LYS A 76 -44.32 -5.87 -19.94
C LYS A 76 -43.01 -5.86 -20.75
N LYS A 77 -43.06 -6.09 -22.06
CA LYS A 77 -41.87 -6.11 -22.94
C LYS A 77 -41.16 -4.77 -23.04
N THR A 78 -41.88 -3.66 -22.85
CA THR A 78 -41.30 -2.31 -22.73
C THR A 78 -40.31 -2.21 -21.55
N SER A 79 -40.50 -3.01 -20.49
CA SER A 79 -39.54 -3.10 -19.37
C SER A 79 -38.21 -3.74 -19.77
N SER A 80 -38.23 -4.73 -20.67
CA SER A 80 -37.00 -5.36 -21.20
C SER A 80 -36.20 -4.38 -22.06
N LEU A 81 -36.85 -3.63 -22.94
CA LEU A 81 -36.21 -2.58 -23.76
C LEU A 81 -35.59 -1.47 -22.88
N LEU A 82 -36.30 -1.07 -21.83
CA LEU A 82 -35.80 -0.13 -20.83
C LEU A 82 -34.59 -0.69 -20.04
N GLY A 83 -34.60 -1.99 -19.73
CA GLY A 83 -33.45 -2.70 -19.18
C GLY A 83 -32.21 -2.65 -20.10
N ILE A 84 -32.38 -2.86 -21.41
CA ILE A 84 -31.28 -2.74 -22.40
C ILE A 84 -30.73 -1.30 -22.41
N GLY A 85 -31.62 -0.30 -22.38
CA GLY A 85 -31.25 1.11 -22.26
C GLY A 85 -30.41 1.40 -21.01
N PHE A 86 -30.78 0.83 -19.85
CA PHE A 86 -29.99 0.96 -18.62
C PHE A 86 -28.63 0.28 -18.71
N VAL A 87 -28.49 -0.85 -19.41
CA VAL A 87 -27.19 -1.50 -19.63
C VAL A 87 -26.26 -0.62 -20.46
N LEU A 88 -26.76 0.05 -21.50
CA LEU A 88 -25.99 1.00 -22.30
C LEU A 88 -25.64 2.29 -21.53
N ALA A 89 -26.59 2.81 -20.74
CA ALA A 89 -26.37 4.01 -19.95
C ALA A 89 -25.48 3.79 -18.71
N GLY A 90 -25.50 2.58 -18.13
CA GLY A 90 -24.87 2.26 -16.85
C GLY A 90 -23.39 2.65 -16.73
N PRO A 91 -22.50 2.18 -17.63
CA PRO A 91 -21.08 2.57 -17.62
C PRO A 91 -20.86 4.07 -17.78
N ASN A 92 -21.74 4.74 -18.53
CA ASN A 92 -21.69 6.19 -18.76
C ASN A 92 -22.13 6.96 -17.51
N VAL A 93 -23.12 6.48 -16.76
CA VAL A 93 -23.49 7.02 -15.44
C VAL A 93 -22.32 6.88 -14.45
N LEU A 94 -21.66 5.71 -14.41
CA LEU A 94 -20.48 5.51 -13.57
C LEU A 94 -19.32 6.45 -13.97
N LEU A 95 -19.11 6.66 -15.27
CA LEU A 95 -18.12 7.60 -15.78
C LEU A 95 -18.47 9.05 -15.42
N LEU A 96 -19.76 9.43 -15.51
CA LEU A 96 -20.27 10.75 -15.15
C LEU A 96 -20.03 11.01 -13.66
N LEU A 97 -20.46 10.10 -12.78
CA LEU A 97 -20.26 10.22 -11.33
C LEU A 97 -18.78 10.34 -10.97
N LYS A 98 -17.93 9.49 -11.58
CA LYS A 98 -16.47 9.53 -11.35
C LYS A 98 -15.84 10.83 -11.87
N SER A 99 -16.32 11.36 -12.98
CA SER A 99 -15.77 12.57 -13.60
C SER A 99 -16.25 13.84 -12.90
N ILE A 100 -17.51 13.88 -12.45
CA ILE A 100 -18.05 14.93 -11.57
C ILE A 100 -17.32 14.93 -10.24
N TRP A 101 -17.13 13.76 -9.62
CA TRP A 101 -16.35 13.64 -8.39
C TRP A 101 -14.93 14.22 -8.60
N LYS A 102 -14.23 13.82 -9.67
CA LYS A 102 -12.91 14.40 -9.97
C LYS A 102 -12.94 15.88 -10.30
N PHE A 103 -14.00 16.39 -10.91
CA PHE A 103 -14.16 17.81 -11.24
C PHE A 103 -14.40 18.66 -9.98
N ILE A 104 -15.19 18.16 -9.02
CA ILE A 104 -15.46 18.84 -7.75
C ILE A 104 -14.22 18.83 -6.85
N PHE A 105 -13.45 17.74 -6.86
CA PHE A 105 -12.37 17.50 -5.89
C PHE A 105 -10.94 17.69 -6.43
N LYS A 106 -10.74 17.86 -7.74
CA LYS A 106 -9.42 18.16 -8.35
C LYS A 106 -9.52 19.34 -9.31
N SER A 107 -8.43 20.08 -9.49
CA SER A 107 -8.36 21.13 -10.53
C SER A 107 -8.57 20.51 -11.91
N ALA A 108 -9.51 21.07 -12.68
CA ALA A 108 -9.89 20.60 -14.00
C ALA A 108 -9.69 21.71 -15.04
N VAL A 109 -9.02 21.37 -16.14
CA VAL A 109 -8.78 22.27 -17.27
C VAL A 109 -9.91 22.13 -18.28
N MET A 110 -10.42 23.25 -18.81
CA MET A 110 -11.44 23.25 -19.85
C MET A 110 -10.84 22.88 -21.24
N PRO A 111 -11.52 22.04 -22.03
CA PRO A 111 -11.10 21.69 -23.39
C PRO A 111 -11.30 22.83 -24.39
N CYS A 112 -10.55 22.80 -25.50
CA CYS A 112 -10.76 23.70 -26.63
C CYS A 112 -12.11 23.44 -27.32
N LYS A 113 -12.71 24.47 -27.94
CA LYS A 113 -13.99 24.36 -28.68
C LYS A 113 -13.94 23.32 -29.82
N LYS A 114 -12.79 23.22 -30.51
CA LYS A 114 -12.56 22.22 -31.58
C LYS A 114 -12.65 20.80 -31.04
N THR A 115 -12.01 20.54 -29.89
CA THR A 115 -12.03 19.26 -29.18
C THR A 115 -13.44 18.87 -28.76
N VAL A 116 -14.20 19.82 -28.18
CA VAL A 116 -15.59 19.58 -27.76
C VAL A 116 -16.48 19.20 -28.95
N CYS A 117 -16.39 19.94 -30.07
CA CYS A 117 -17.18 19.67 -31.27
C CYS A 117 -16.88 18.27 -31.85
N TRP A 118 -15.60 17.93 -31.97
CA TRP A 118 -15.18 16.62 -32.48
C TRP A 118 -15.65 15.47 -31.59
N VAL A 119 -15.45 15.60 -30.27
CA VAL A 119 -15.90 14.58 -29.30
C VAL A 119 -17.42 14.42 -29.36
N LEU A 120 -18.19 15.51 -29.32
CA LEU A 120 -19.65 15.43 -29.41
C LEU A 120 -20.13 14.71 -30.69
N CYS A 121 -19.51 15.00 -31.83
CA CYS A 121 -19.85 14.36 -33.10
C CYS A 121 -19.59 12.84 -33.07
N VAL A 122 -18.39 12.43 -32.64
CA VAL A 122 -18.03 11.01 -32.58
C VAL A 122 -18.88 10.28 -31.53
N GLU A 123 -19.09 10.87 -30.36
CA GLU A 123 -19.89 10.27 -29.29
C GLU A 123 -21.37 10.13 -29.68
N PHE A 124 -21.92 11.09 -30.43
CA PHE A 124 -23.26 10.99 -31.00
C PHE A 124 -23.38 9.79 -31.96
N LEU A 125 -22.44 9.65 -32.91
CA LEU A 125 -22.46 8.54 -33.87
C LEU A 125 -22.32 7.18 -33.17
N VAL A 126 -21.40 7.06 -32.21
CA VAL A 126 -21.18 5.82 -31.46
C VAL A 126 -22.42 5.48 -30.62
N ALA A 127 -23.01 6.44 -29.92
CA ALA A 127 -24.20 6.22 -29.11
C ALA A 127 -25.41 5.84 -29.97
N LEU A 128 -25.59 6.52 -31.12
CA LEU A 128 -26.65 6.21 -32.07
C LEU A 128 -26.49 4.80 -32.64
N GLY A 129 -25.27 4.43 -33.06
CA GLY A 129 -24.95 3.08 -33.54
C GLY A 129 -25.22 2.01 -32.50
N ALA A 130 -24.78 2.22 -31.25
CA ALA A 130 -24.98 1.27 -30.15
C ALA A 130 -26.47 1.09 -29.81
N ALA A 131 -27.22 2.19 -29.70
CA ALA A 131 -28.64 2.15 -29.39
C ALA A 131 -29.45 1.52 -30.53
N VAL A 132 -29.21 1.89 -31.79
CA VAL A 132 -29.90 1.30 -32.94
C VAL A 132 -29.58 -0.19 -33.08
N LEU A 133 -28.31 -0.59 -32.92
CA LEU A 133 -27.93 -1.99 -33.00
C LEU A 133 -28.63 -2.83 -31.92
N THR A 134 -28.61 -2.39 -30.67
CA THR A 134 -29.04 -3.22 -29.52
C THR A 134 -30.53 -3.11 -29.19
N ILE A 135 -31.16 -1.94 -29.38
CA ILE A 135 -32.58 -1.71 -29.04
C ILE A 135 -33.49 -2.02 -30.25
N VAL A 136 -33.05 -1.69 -31.47
CA VAL A 136 -33.90 -1.80 -32.68
C VAL A 136 -33.65 -3.10 -33.45
N SER A 137 -32.36 -3.42 -33.71
CA SER A 137 -31.98 -4.50 -34.62
C SER A 137 -31.87 -5.86 -33.92
N MET A 138 -31.07 -5.97 -32.85
CA MET A 138 -30.78 -7.22 -32.16
C MET A 138 -32.01 -7.98 -31.61
N PRO A 139 -33.07 -7.33 -31.08
CA PRO A 139 -34.26 -8.07 -30.61
C PRO A 139 -35.02 -8.82 -31.72
N GLN A 140 -34.74 -8.51 -32.99
CA GLN A 140 -35.33 -9.20 -34.14
C GLN A 140 -34.55 -10.47 -34.53
N PHE A 141 -33.36 -10.69 -33.98
CA PHE A 141 -32.52 -11.85 -34.28
C PHE A 141 -32.50 -12.84 -33.11
N ASP A 142 -32.14 -14.10 -33.42
CA ASP A 142 -31.91 -15.13 -32.42
C ASP A 142 -30.59 -14.91 -31.66
N ILE A 143 -30.44 -15.59 -30.52
CA ILE A 143 -29.27 -15.44 -29.65
C ILE A 143 -27.95 -15.80 -30.36
N VAL A 144 -27.96 -16.79 -31.26
CA VAL A 144 -26.76 -17.26 -31.96
C VAL A 144 -26.30 -16.20 -32.95
N THR A 145 -27.22 -15.64 -33.73
CA THR A 145 -26.93 -14.52 -34.62
C THR A 145 -26.44 -13.27 -33.87
N ASN A 146 -27.06 -12.93 -32.73
CA ASN A 146 -26.64 -11.80 -31.92
C ASN A 146 -25.23 -11.96 -31.33
N VAL A 147 -24.84 -13.17 -30.89
CA VAL A 147 -23.46 -13.47 -30.47
C VAL A 147 -22.47 -13.22 -31.60
N MET A 148 -22.82 -13.64 -32.82
CA MET A 148 -21.99 -13.53 -34.01
C MET A 148 -21.78 -12.05 -34.41
N ILE A 149 -22.85 -11.25 -34.47
CA ILE A 149 -22.80 -9.82 -34.84
C ILE A 149 -21.89 -9.02 -33.89
N LEU A 150 -21.85 -9.35 -32.59
CA LEU A 150 -20.96 -8.65 -31.65
C LEU A 150 -19.47 -8.78 -32.04
N ASN A 151 -19.07 -9.89 -32.65
CA ASN A 151 -17.68 -10.11 -33.06
C ASN A 151 -17.25 -9.29 -34.29
N SER A 152 -18.20 -8.75 -35.06
CA SER A 152 -17.91 -7.97 -36.27
C SER A 152 -17.57 -6.49 -35.99
N VAL A 153 -17.71 -6.04 -34.73
CA VAL A 153 -17.51 -4.65 -34.25
C VAL A 153 -16.02 -4.29 -34.14
N THR A 154 -15.26 -4.46 -35.21
CA THR A 154 -13.82 -4.10 -35.25
C THR A 154 -13.36 -3.50 -36.58
N ILE A 155 -14.25 -3.44 -37.60
CA ILE A 155 -13.88 -3.09 -38.98
C ILE A 155 -13.10 -1.77 -39.09
N LEU A 156 -13.60 -0.68 -38.48
CA LEU A 156 -12.94 0.62 -38.60
C LEU A 156 -11.66 0.70 -37.75
N SER A 157 -11.60 -0.03 -36.65
CA SER A 157 -10.36 -0.16 -35.86
C SER A 157 -9.27 -0.86 -36.68
N ALA A 158 -9.60 -1.91 -37.44
CA ALA A 158 -8.66 -2.57 -38.34
C ALA A 158 -8.22 -1.64 -39.48
N VAL A 159 -9.13 -0.84 -40.05
CA VAL A 159 -8.78 0.18 -41.06
C VAL A 159 -7.82 1.23 -40.49
N PHE A 160 -8.09 1.77 -39.30
CA PHE A 160 -7.20 2.73 -38.64
C PHE A 160 -5.82 2.14 -38.33
N GLN A 161 -5.72 0.86 -37.99
CA GLN A 161 -4.43 0.17 -37.82
C GLN A 161 -3.63 0.17 -39.12
N VAL A 162 -4.25 -0.20 -40.26
CA VAL A 162 -3.58 -0.20 -41.57
C VAL A 162 -3.10 1.21 -41.93
N VAL A 163 -3.96 2.21 -41.77
CA VAL A 163 -3.62 3.61 -42.08
C VAL A 163 -2.47 4.11 -41.20
N ALA A 164 -2.51 3.84 -39.90
CA ALA A 164 -1.47 4.23 -38.96
C ALA A 164 -0.12 3.57 -39.27
N GLU A 165 -0.11 2.29 -39.66
CA GLU A 165 1.13 1.58 -40.01
C GLU A 165 1.71 2.01 -41.36
N CYS A 166 0.86 2.32 -42.35
CA CYS A 166 1.30 2.86 -43.65
C CYS A 166 1.96 4.24 -43.51
N LEU A 167 1.44 5.10 -42.65
CA LEU A 167 1.99 6.45 -42.43
C LEU A 167 3.29 6.41 -41.61
N ALA A 168 3.46 5.44 -40.70
CA ALA A 168 4.60 5.38 -39.78
C ALA A 168 5.96 4.98 -40.40
N LYS A 169 6.04 4.68 -41.71
CA LYS A 169 7.24 4.31 -42.52
C LYS A 169 8.18 3.17 -42.02
N GLU A 170 8.13 2.77 -40.75
CA GLU A 170 9.08 1.82 -40.13
C GLU A 170 8.53 0.38 -39.93
N ARG A 171 7.26 0.09 -40.26
CA ARG A 171 6.55 -1.11 -39.78
C ARG A 171 5.87 -1.96 -40.86
N LYS A 172 6.63 -2.55 -41.79
CA LYS A 172 6.03 -3.38 -42.87
C LYS A 172 5.54 -4.79 -42.45
N ARG A 173 6.05 -5.37 -41.34
CA ARG A 173 5.78 -6.80 -40.98
C ARG A 173 4.42 -7.06 -40.30
N PHE A 174 3.74 -6.03 -39.78
CA PHE A 174 2.48 -6.19 -39.04
C PHE A 174 1.21 -5.83 -39.83
N ILE A 175 1.36 -5.21 -41.01
CA ILE A 175 0.24 -4.73 -41.85
C ILE A 175 -0.63 -5.88 -42.37
N MET A 176 -0.06 -7.07 -42.60
CA MET A 176 -0.82 -8.20 -43.14
C MET A 176 -1.95 -8.66 -42.21
N MET A 177 -1.77 -8.59 -40.88
CA MET A 177 -2.77 -9.12 -39.94
C MET A 177 -4.06 -8.27 -39.92
N PRO A 178 -4.01 -6.92 -39.81
CA PRO A 178 -5.21 -6.09 -39.92
C PRO A 178 -5.86 -6.14 -41.31
N VAL A 179 -5.08 -6.27 -42.40
CA VAL A 179 -5.63 -6.43 -43.76
C VAL A 179 -6.43 -7.72 -43.88
N SER A 180 -5.88 -8.86 -43.42
CA SER A 180 -6.60 -10.13 -43.38
C SER A 180 -7.87 -10.05 -42.52
N SER A 181 -7.82 -9.31 -41.40
CA SER A 181 -9.01 -9.05 -40.58
C SER A 181 -10.11 -8.32 -41.35
N ILE A 182 -9.79 -7.28 -42.13
CA ILE A 182 -10.77 -6.52 -42.90
C ILE A 182 -11.47 -7.43 -43.92
N VAL A 183 -10.69 -8.23 -44.65
CA VAL A 183 -11.21 -9.18 -45.65
C VAL A 183 -12.18 -10.17 -45.01
N LEU A 184 -11.81 -10.77 -43.88
CA LEU A 184 -12.66 -11.74 -43.18
C LEU A 184 -13.95 -11.12 -42.64
N ILE A 185 -13.89 -9.88 -42.14
CA ILE A 185 -15.07 -9.19 -41.61
C ILE A 185 -16.05 -8.83 -42.74
N ILE A 186 -15.55 -8.32 -43.87
CA ILE A 186 -16.36 -8.02 -45.06
C ILE A 186 -16.99 -9.31 -45.60
N LEU A 187 -16.22 -10.40 -45.69
CA LEU A 187 -16.74 -11.70 -46.10
C LEU A 187 -17.86 -12.18 -45.17
N GLY A 188 -17.71 -12.00 -43.85
CA GLY A 188 -18.76 -12.29 -42.87
C GLY A 188 -20.04 -11.48 -43.09
N TYR A 189 -19.93 -10.17 -43.37
CA TYR A 189 -21.11 -9.33 -43.68
C TYR A 189 -21.81 -9.74 -44.98
N ILE A 190 -21.05 -10.12 -46.01
CA ILE A 190 -21.62 -10.62 -47.27
C ILE A 190 -22.41 -11.91 -47.01
N LEU A 191 -21.82 -12.87 -46.30
CA LEU A 191 -22.48 -14.14 -45.96
C LEU A 191 -23.71 -13.93 -45.07
N PHE A 192 -23.63 -13.00 -44.12
CA PHE A 192 -24.77 -12.61 -43.27
C PHE A 192 -25.93 -12.03 -44.10
N ALA A 193 -25.64 -11.12 -45.03
CA ALA A 193 -26.64 -10.53 -45.91
C ALA A 193 -27.27 -11.60 -46.84
N VAL A 194 -26.46 -12.47 -47.44
CA VAL A 194 -26.95 -13.58 -48.29
C VAL A 194 -27.86 -14.53 -47.49
N SER A 195 -27.47 -14.87 -46.26
CA SER A 195 -28.25 -15.77 -45.41
C SER A 195 -29.67 -15.23 -45.14
N PHE A 196 -29.81 -13.95 -44.77
CA PHE A 196 -31.10 -13.37 -44.42
C PHE A 196 -31.91 -12.88 -45.63
N LEU A 197 -31.26 -12.32 -46.66
CA LEU A 197 -31.96 -11.72 -47.81
C LEU A 197 -32.33 -12.74 -48.89
N ILE A 198 -31.49 -13.77 -49.10
CA ILE A 198 -31.62 -14.71 -50.22
C ILE A 198 -32.08 -16.10 -49.73
N ILE A 199 -31.50 -16.62 -48.65
CA ILE A 199 -31.73 -18.02 -48.24
C ILE A 199 -32.98 -18.17 -47.35
N GLU A 200 -33.22 -17.24 -46.43
CA GLU A 200 -34.28 -17.34 -45.41
C GLU A 200 -35.64 -16.76 -45.86
N GLU A 201 -35.68 -15.99 -46.95
CA GLU A 201 -36.86 -15.22 -47.41
C GLU A 201 -37.56 -14.47 -46.26
N SER A 202 -36.78 -13.73 -45.46
CA SER A 202 -37.27 -13.10 -44.23
C SER A 202 -38.27 -11.97 -44.47
N SER A 203 -39.08 -11.63 -43.46
CA SER A 203 -40.02 -10.51 -43.49
C SER A 203 -39.33 -9.16 -43.74
N LEU A 204 -40.08 -8.18 -44.25
CA LEU A 204 -39.57 -6.83 -44.55
C LEU A 204 -38.93 -6.16 -43.31
N GLN A 205 -39.49 -6.39 -42.13
CA GLN A 205 -38.96 -5.87 -40.85
C GLN A 205 -37.57 -6.43 -40.54
N VAL A 206 -37.35 -7.74 -40.75
CA VAL A 206 -36.03 -8.37 -40.53
C VAL A 206 -35.01 -7.87 -41.56
N LYS A 207 -35.40 -7.67 -42.82
CA LYS A 207 -34.53 -7.11 -43.87
C LYS A 207 -34.03 -5.71 -43.55
N ILE A 208 -34.92 -4.85 -43.03
CA ILE A 208 -34.56 -3.50 -42.55
C ILE A 208 -33.62 -3.59 -41.34
N SER A 209 -33.88 -4.50 -40.40
CA SER A 209 -33.02 -4.71 -39.23
C SER A 209 -31.62 -5.20 -39.59
N VAL A 210 -31.44 -5.99 -40.66
CA VAL A 210 -30.11 -6.39 -41.19
C VAL A 210 -29.31 -5.16 -41.64
N GLY A 211 -29.94 -4.23 -42.36
CA GLY A 211 -29.31 -2.97 -42.75
C GLY A 211 -28.89 -2.13 -41.54
N PHE A 212 -29.78 -1.98 -40.56
CA PHE A 212 -29.46 -1.28 -39.31
C PHE A 212 -28.38 -1.98 -38.48
N ALA A 213 -28.27 -3.31 -38.53
CA ALA A 213 -27.20 -4.06 -37.85
C ALA A 213 -25.82 -3.71 -38.44
N ILE A 214 -25.71 -3.71 -39.77
CA ILE A 214 -24.45 -3.41 -40.47
C ILE A 214 -24.03 -1.95 -40.22
N VAL A 215 -24.96 -1.00 -40.36
CA VAL A 215 -24.67 0.42 -40.10
C VAL A 215 -24.32 0.64 -38.62
N GLY A 216 -25.07 0.03 -37.71
CA GLY A 216 -24.83 0.12 -36.27
C GLY A 216 -23.46 -0.40 -35.86
N THR A 217 -23.04 -1.57 -36.36
CA THR A 217 -21.72 -2.15 -36.07
C THR A 217 -20.56 -1.28 -36.59
N ILE A 218 -20.72 -0.64 -37.75
CA ILE A 218 -19.74 0.33 -38.28
C ILE A 218 -19.63 1.54 -37.34
N PHE A 219 -20.75 2.14 -36.93
CA PHE A 219 -20.75 3.29 -36.03
C PHE A 219 -20.19 2.96 -34.64
N VAL A 220 -20.50 1.79 -34.08
CA VAL A 220 -19.92 1.38 -32.79
C VAL A 220 -18.39 1.20 -32.91
N SER A 221 -17.87 0.77 -34.07
CA SER A 221 -16.43 0.59 -34.26
C SER A 221 -15.61 1.90 -34.22
N LEU A 222 -16.25 3.07 -34.35
CA LEU A 222 -15.63 4.39 -34.14
C LEU A 222 -15.19 4.61 -32.69
N ASN A 223 -15.74 3.89 -31.73
CA ASN A 223 -15.52 4.11 -30.29
C ASN A 223 -14.04 4.16 -29.88
N TRP A 224 -13.17 3.41 -30.56
CA TRP A 224 -11.75 3.28 -30.22
C TRP A 224 -10.80 4.10 -31.11
N TRP A 225 -11.30 5.12 -31.81
CA TRP A 225 -10.50 5.98 -32.70
C TRP A 225 -9.30 6.65 -32.01
N GLU A 226 -9.42 7.06 -30.74
CA GLU A 226 -8.36 7.71 -29.95
C GLU A 226 -7.13 6.80 -29.77
N ASN A 227 -7.26 5.48 -29.95
CA ASN A 227 -6.10 4.57 -29.88
C ASN A 227 -5.09 4.81 -31.01
N TYR A 228 -5.55 5.32 -32.14
CA TYR A 228 -4.76 5.51 -33.36
C TYR A 228 -4.49 6.98 -33.66
N SER A 229 -5.17 7.91 -32.97
CA SER A 229 -5.11 9.36 -33.25
C SER A 229 -3.71 9.94 -33.17
N THR A 230 -2.89 9.45 -32.23
CA THR A 230 -1.52 9.91 -32.01
C THR A 230 -0.50 9.31 -32.98
N LEU A 231 -0.89 8.29 -33.74
CA LEU A 231 -0.05 7.65 -34.76
C LEU A 231 -0.20 8.31 -36.13
N PHE A 232 -1.26 9.10 -36.32
CA PHE A 232 -1.44 9.88 -37.54
C PHE A 232 -0.53 11.10 -37.50
N ASP A 233 0.21 11.33 -38.58
CA ASP A 233 1.09 12.51 -38.76
C ASP A 233 0.27 13.79 -39.09
N VAL A 234 -1.00 13.82 -38.67
CA VAL A 234 -1.94 14.91 -38.93
C VAL A 234 -2.07 15.75 -37.66
N SER A 235 -1.60 17.00 -37.72
CA SER A 235 -1.58 17.94 -36.58
C SER A 235 -2.93 18.08 -35.88
N PHE A 236 -4.03 18.12 -36.63
CA PHE A 236 -5.38 18.26 -36.08
C PHE A 236 -5.77 17.16 -35.07
N LEU A 237 -5.53 15.89 -35.39
CA LEU A 237 -5.90 14.76 -34.51
C LEU A 237 -4.93 14.62 -33.33
N ALA A 238 -3.65 14.93 -33.54
CA ALA A 238 -2.65 14.95 -32.48
C ALA A 238 -2.96 16.04 -31.43
N ASP A 239 -3.31 17.25 -31.86
CA ASP A 239 -3.68 18.36 -30.98
C ASP A 239 -4.92 18.04 -30.15
N ILE A 240 -5.96 17.48 -30.79
CA ILE A 240 -7.19 17.05 -30.10
C ILE A 240 -6.87 15.96 -29.07
N SER A 241 -6.06 14.96 -29.43
CA SER A 241 -5.71 13.86 -28.52
C SER A 241 -4.92 14.37 -27.30
N ASN A 242 -4.01 15.32 -27.49
CA ASN A 242 -3.25 15.95 -26.41
C ASN A 242 -4.15 16.81 -25.50
N ASP A 243 -5.06 17.59 -26.09
CA ASP A 243 -6.02 18.41 -25.34
C ASP A 243 -6.99 17.53 -24.53
N ILE A 244 -7.45 16.40 -25.10
CA ILE A 244 -8.26 15.39 -24.39
C ILE A 244 -7.48 14.79 -23.21
N ALA A 245 -6.19 14.50 -23.36
CA ALA A 245 -5.37 13.97 -22.27
C ALA A 245 -5.28 14.96 -21.10
N ARG A 246 -5.21 16.27 -21.38
CA ARG A 246 -5.17 17.34 -20.38
C ARG A 246 -6.53 17.62 -19.71
N SER A 247 -7.61 17.60 -20.49
CA SER A 247 -8.98 17.98 -20.07
C SER A 247 -9.91 16.77 -19.81
N ARG A 248 -9.33 15.58 -19.64
CA ARG A 248 -10.00 14.26 -19.61
C ARG A 248 -11.22 14.16 -18.67
N ASN A 249 -11.23 14.89 -17.55
CA ASN A 249 -12.37 14.88 -16.62
C ASN A 249 -13.60 15.58 -17.25
N VAL A 250 -13.41 16.74 -17.84
CA VAL A 250 -14.50 17.53 -18.46
C VAL A 250 -15.00 16.83 -19.73
N VAL A 251 -14.08 16.33 -20.56
CA VAL A 251 -14.42 15.53 -21.75
C VAL A 251 -15.25 14.30 -21.37
N GLY A 252 -14.92 13.64 -20.25
CA GLY A 252 -15.70 12.51 -19.72
C GLY A 252 -17.13 12.89 -19.32
N ILE A 253 -17.34 14.08 -18.73
CA ILE A 253 -18.69 14.58 -18.42
C ILE A 253 -19.49 14.78 -19.70
N ILE A 254 -18.93 15.51 -20.68
CA ILE A 254 -19.59 15.81 -21.95
C ILE A 254 -19.94 14.52 -22.72
N SER A 255 -18.97 13.61 -22.86
CA SER A 255 -19.14 12.32 -23.53
C SER A 255 -20.25 11.47 -22.88
N SER A 256 -20.23 11.34 -21.54
CA SER A 256 -21.23 10.55 -20.82
C SER A 256 -22.66 11.12 -20.94
N LEU A 257 -22.83 12.45 -20.86
CA LEU A 257 -24.13 13.10 -21.03
C LEU A 257 -24.67 12.88 -22.46
N MET A 258 -23.81 13.00 -23.46
CA MET A 258 -24.19 12.80 -24.86
C MET A 258 -24.70 11.37 -25.10
N ARG A 259 -23.96 10.36 -24.60
CA ARG A 259 -24.36 8.95 -24.73
C ARG A 259 -25.67 8.63 -24.04
N ILE A 260 -25.88 9.17 -22.83
CA ILE A 260 -27.13 8.97 -22.07
C ILE A 260 -28.30 9.61 -22.83
N LEU A 261 -28.13 10.83 -23.33
CA LEU A 261 -29.18 11.56 -24.05
C LEU A 261 -29.58 10.86 -25.35
N VAL A 262 -28.62 10.42 -26.17
CA VAL A 262 -28.90 9.71 -27.43
C VAL A 262 -29.59 8.37 -27.16
N THR A 263 -29.10 7.61 -26.18
CA THR A 263 -29.71 6.31 -25.82
C THR A 263 -31.15 6.50 -25.36
N ALA A 264 -31.41 7.51 -24.53
CA ALA A 264 -32.75 7.85 -24.06
C ALA A 264 -33.66 8.31 -25.22
N ALA A 265 -33.14 9.10 -26.17
CA ALA A 265 -33.89 9.56 -27.33
C ALA A 265 -34.29 8.41 -28.27
N VAL A 266 -33.36 7.48 -28.57
CA VAL A 266 -33.64 6.31 -29.41
C VAL A 266 -34.65 5.39 -28.73
N LEU A 267 -34.51 5.13 -27.43
CA LEU A 267 -35.48 4.36 -26.66
C LEU A 267 -36.86 5.05 -26.65
N GLY A 268 -36.88 6.36 -26.40
CA GLY A 268 -38.07 7.21 -26.42
C GLY A 268 -38.86 7.14 -27.73
N ALA A 269 -38.14 7.14 -28.85
CA ALA A 269 -38.73 7.07 -30.20
C ALA A 269 -39.13 5.63 -30.60
N TYR A 270 -38.33 4.62 -30.26
CA TYR A 270 -38.56 3.25 -30.73
C TYR A 270 -39.77 2.58 -30.06
N VAL A 271 -39.99 2.80 -28.75
CA VAL A 271 -41.13 2.23 -28.02
C VAL A 271 -42.48 2.50 -28.72
N PRO A 272 -42.86 3.76 -29.02
CA PRO A 272 -44.11 4.04 -29.74
C PRO A 272 -44.08 3.55 -31.19
N LEU A 273 -42.94 3.62 -31.89
CA LEU A 273 -42.80 3.10 -33.27
C LEU A 273 -42.97 1.58 -33.35
N SER A 274 -42.68 0.85 -32.27
CA SER A 274 -42.86 -0.59 -32.16
C SER A 274 -44.30 -1.02 -31.81
N GLY A 275 -45.21 -0.05 -31.62
CA GLY A 275 -46.60 -0.29 -31.24
C GLY A 275 -46.79 -0.61 -29.75
N GLN A 276 -45.82 -0.25 -28.89
CA GLN A 276 -45.88 -0.46 -27.44
C GLN A 276 -46.15 0.86 -26.70
N ASP A 277 -46.93 0.80 -25.61
CA ASP A 277 -47.28 1.97 -24.80
C ASP A 277 -46.39 2.09 -23.55
N TRP A 278 -45.96 3.31 -23.23
CA TRP A 278 -45.23 3.62 -21.97
C TRP A 278 -46.04 3.33 -20.70
N LYS A 279 -47.38 3.27 -20.80
CA LYS A 279 -48.28 2.94 -19.69
C LYS A 279 -48.15 1.49 -19.20
N SER A 280 -47.51 0.63 -20.01
CA SER A 280 -47.22 -0.76 -19.69
C SER A 280 -46.11 -0.93 -18.62
N VAL A 281 -45.33 0.13 -18.37
CA VAL A 281 -44.28 0.13 -17.34
C VAL A 281 -44.91 0.38 -15.97
N SER A 282 -45.32 -0.70 -15.29
CA SER A 282 -45.75 -0.63 -13.89
C SER A 282 -44.57 -0.28 -12.96
N PHE A 283 -44.85 0.31 -11.79
CA PHE A 283 -43.84 0.60 -10.74
C PHE A 283 -43.00 -0.64 -10.35
N PHE A 284 -43.56 -1.84 -10.50
CA PHE A 284 -42.87 -3.11 -10.29
C PHE A 284 -42.35 -3.70 -11.61
N ILE A 285 -41.10 -3.38 -11.95
CA ILE A 285 -40.36 -4.02 -13.05
C ILE A 285 -40.25 -5.53 -12.76
N PRO A 286 -40.40 -6.42 -13.75
CA PRO A 286 -40.21 -7.86 -13.55
C PRO A 286 -38.86 -8.16 -12.86
N ALA A 287 -38.87 -8.90 -11.75
CA ALA A 287 -37.67 -9.22 -10.96
C ALA A 287 -36.55 -9.84 -11.81
N VAL A 288 -36.96 -10.60 -12.82
CA VAL A 288 -36.18 -11.15 -13.92
C VAL A 288 -35.31 -10.10 -14.64
N VAL A 289 -35.93 -9.03 -15.11
CA VAL A 289 -35.27 -7.97 -15.89
C VAL A 289 -34.30 -7.21 -14.98
N VAL A 290 -34.73 -6.88 -13.75
CA VAL A 290 -33.87 -6.21 -12.77
C VAL A 290 -32.65 -7.07 -12.43
N SER A 291 -32.84 -8.38 -12.25
CA SER A 291 -31.76 -9.33 -11.95
C SER A 291 -30.77 -9.43 -13.11
N LEU A 292 -31.24 -9.52 -14.36
CA LEU A 292 -30.37 -9.53 -15.54
C LEU A 292 -29.58 -8.22 -15.69
N VAL A 293 -30.22 -7.06 -15.50
CA VAL A 293 -29.54 -5.76 -15.54
C VAL A 293 -28.50 -5.65 -14.42
N ALA A 294 -28.83 -6.09 -13.21
CA ALA A 294 -27.90 -6.08 -12.07
C ALA A 294 -26.71 -7.01 -12.32
N ILE A 295 -26.95 -8.25 -12.75
CA ILE A 295 -25.89 -9.21 -13.12
C ILE A 295 -25.01 -8.61 -14.22
N GLN A 296 -25.59 -7.98 -15.23
CA GLN A 296 -24.84 -7.40 -16.35
C GLN A 296 -23.96 -6.23 -15.91
N ILE A 297 -24.49 -5.29 -15.13
CA ILE A 297 -23.72 -4.12 -14.65
C ILE A 297 -22.60 -4.57 -13.70
N VAL A 298 -22.89 -5.47 -12.76
CA VAL A 298 -21.91 -5.94 -11.77
C VAL A 298 -20.82 -6.79 -12.43
N SER A 299 -21.20 -7.76 -13.27
CA SER A 299 -20.25 -8.66 -13.92
C SER A 299 -19.31 -7.92 -14.89
N SER A 300 -19.84 -6.98 -15.68
CA SER A 300 -19.04 -6.16 -16.58
C SER A 300 -18.06 -5.23 -15.84
N ALA A 301 -18.50 -4.62 -14.73
CA ALA A 301 -17.65 -3.75 -13.90
C ALA A 301 -16.52 -4.53 -13.23
N LEU A 302 -16.83 -5.70 -12.66
CA LEU A 302 -15.83 -6.58 -12.04
C LEU A 302 -14.88 -7.14 -13.10
N CYS A 303 -15.37 -7.54 -14.27
CA CYS A 303 -14.52 -8.05 -15.36
C CYS A 303 -13.49 -6.99 -15.78
N ARG A 304 -13.90 -5.73 -15.96
CA ARG A 304 -12.98 -4.62 -16.24
C ARG A 304 -11.88 -4.53 -15.18
N TRP A 305 -12.26 -4.61 -13.91
CA TRP A 305 -11.32 -4.50 -12.79
C TRP A 305 -10.30 -5.65 -12.79
N PHE A 306 -10.76 -6.90 -12.92
CA PHE A 306 -9.88 -8.07 -12.95
C PHE A 306 -8.97 -8.12 -14.18
N VAL A 307 -9.41 -7.62 -15.34
CA VAL A 307 -8.52 -7.46 -16.49
C VAL A 307 -7.40 -6.47 -16.20
N VAL A 308 -7.70 -5.32 -15.57
CA VAL A 308 -6.66 -4.37 -15.17
C VAL A 308 -5.67 -5.02 -14.20
N VAL A 309 -6.17 -5.85 -13.27
CA VAL A 309 -5.33 -6.65 -12.37
C VAL A 309 -4.45 -7.63 -13.14
N ALA A 310 -5.00 -8.38 -14.10
CA ALA A 310 -4.24 -9.31 -14.96
C ALA A 310 -3.12 -8.60 -15.73
N CYS A 311 -3.38 -7.41 -16.27
CA CYS A 311 -2.36 -6.58 -16.92
C CYS A 311 -1.24 -6.18 -15.95
N LYS A 312 -1.60 -5.73 -14.74
CA LYS A 312 -0.62 -5.31 -13.72
C LYS A 312 0.22 -6.48 -13.21
N MET A 313 -0.35 -7.69 -13.13
CA MET A 313 0.35 -8.93 -12.78
C MET A 313 1.24 -9.48 -13.91
N HIS A 314 1.30 -8.82 -15.08
CA HIS A 314 2.01 -9.31 -16.26
C HIS A 314 1.46 -10.68 -16.76
N ALA A 315 0.19 -10.97 -16.47
CA ALA A 315 -0.52 -12.19 -16.86
C ALA A 315 -1.43 -11.98 -18.09
N LEU A 316 -1.02 -11.09 -19.00
CA LEU A 316 -1.83 -10.60 -20.13
C LEU A 316 -2.38 -11.74 -21.01
N ARG A 317 -1.56 -12.75 -21.32
CA ARG A 317 -1.94 -13.82 -22.25
C ARG A 317 -2.93 -14.79 -21.64
N CYS A 318 -2.58 -15.33 -20.46
CA CYS A 318 -3.36 -16.39 -19.82
C CYS A 318 -4.60 -15.87 -19.09
N SER A 319 -4.53 -14.68 -18.48
CA SER A 319 -5.57 -14.18 -17.58
C SER A 319 -6.41 -13.04 -18.16
N PHE A 320 -6.04 -12.50 -19.32
CA PHE A 320 -6.83 -11.49 -20.03
C PHE A 320 -7.22 -11.93 -21.44
N LEU A 321 -6.26 -12.12 -22.35
CA LEU A 321 -6.56 -12.36 -23.77
C LEU A 321 -7.30 -13.67 -24.02
N MET A 322 -6.80 -14.78 -23.47
CA MET A 322 -7.42 -16.10 -23.64
C MET A 322 -8.88 -16.14 -23.13
N PRO A 323 -9.19 -15.68 -21.90
CA PRO A 323 -10.57 -15.54 -21.43
C PRO A 323 -11.48 -14.73 -22.36
N MET A 324 -11.00 -13.60 -22.90
CA MET A 324 -11.81 -12.77 -23.80
C MET A 324 -12.09 -13.45 -25.13
N TYR A 325 -11.11 -14.16 -25.72
CA TYR A 325 -11.33 -14.84 -27.00
C TYR A 325 -12.26 -16.06 -26.88
N LEU A 326 -12.25 -16.73 -25.72
CA LEU A 326 -13.05 -17.93 -25.47
C LEU A 326 -14.49 -17.64 -25.03
N ALA A 327 -14.77 -16.46 -24.47
CA ALA A 327 -16.11 -16.14 -23.95
C ALA A 327 -17.19 -16.24 -25.03
N SER A 328 -16.97 -15.63 -26.20
CA SER A 328 -17.86 -15.74 -27.37
C SER A 328 -18.17 -17.17 -27.82
N ILE A 329 -17.15 -18.02 -27.95
CA ILE A 329 -17.34 -19.43 -28.37
C ILE A 329 -18.10 -20.20 -27.29
N THR A 330 -17.81 -19.91 -26.02
CA THR A 330 -18.46 -20.61 -24.90
C THR A 330 -19.94 -20.26 -24.82
N VAL A 331 -20.32 -18.98 -24.98
CA VAL A 331 -21.74 -18.59 -25.05
C VAL A 331 -22.45 -19.28 -26.22
N LEU A 332 -21.78 -19.33 -27.39
CA LEU A 332 -22.32 -20.02 -28.56
C LEU A 332 -22.54 -21.51 -28.29
N ALA A 333 -21.57 -22.20 -27.69
CA ALA A 333 -21.68 -23.61 -27.32
C ALA A 333 -22.80 -23.84 -26.30
N VAL A 334 -22.89 -23.01 -25.25
CA VAL A 334 -23.94 -23.11 -24.22
C VAL A 334 -25.34 -22.89 -24.80
N ALA A 335 -25.48 -22.01 -25.79
CA ALA A 335 -26.77 -21.77 -26.46
C ALA A 335 -27.18 -22.92 -27.40
N LEU A 336 -26.22 -23.63 -28.01
CA LEU A 336 -26.47 -24.71 -28.98
C LEU A 336 -26.62 -26.10 -28.34
N VAL A 337 -25.95 -26.38 -27.23
CA VAL A 337 -25.98 -27.70 -26.54
C VAL A 337 -27.40 -28.16 -26.16
N PRO A 338 -28.30 -27.32 -25.62
CA PRO A 338 -29.67 -27.70 -25.29
C PRO A 338 -30.56 -28.03 -26.51
N VAL A 339 -30.13 -27.61 -27.71
CA VAL A 339 -30.80 -27.93 -28.98
C VAL A 339 -30.30 -29.29 -29.49
N ALA A 340 -29.00 -29.57 -29.34
CA ALA A 340 -28.39 -30.84 -29.77
C ALA A 340 -28.76 -32.07 -28.92
N ILE A 341 -29.10 -31.89 -27.63
CA ILE A 341 -29.38 -33.00 -26.66
C ILE A 341 -30.87 -33.41 -26.64
N MET A 342 -31.73 -32.83 -27.49
CA MET A 342 -33.15 -33.17 -27.52
C MET A 342 -33.37 -34.65 -27.91
N PRO A 343 -34.24 -35.41 -27.20
CA PRO A 343 -34.57 -36.77 -27.62
C PRO A 343 -35.31 -36.73 -28.96
N LEU A 344 -34.74 -37.36 -29.99
CA LEU A 344 -35.48 -37.69 -31.21
C LEU A 344 -36.62 -38.63 -30.82
N GLY A 345 -37.83 -38.08 -30.67
CA GLY A 345 -39.03 -38.90 -30.59
C GLY A 345 -39.21 -39.72 -31.87
N PRO A 346 -39.64 -40.98 -31.80
CA PRO A 346 -39.83 -41.80 -32.98
C PRO A 346 -41.12 -41.35 -33.69
N LYS A 347 -41.01 -40.56 -34.76
CA LYS A 347 -41.99 -40.50 -35.86
C LYS A 347 -41.44 -39.68 -37.04
N GLN A 348 -41.42 -40.31 -38.21
CA GLN A 348 -41.19 -39.69 -39.50
C GLN A 348 -42.33 -38.70 -39.81
N ASN A 349 -41.99 -37.51 -40.29
CA ASN A 349 -42.86 -36.40 -40.75
C ASN A 349 -43.32 -35.33 -39.75
N SER A 350 -42.56 -35.04 -38.68
CA SER A 350 -42.73 -33.78 -37.92
C SER A 350 -41.48 -32.89 -38.04
N THR A 351 -41.68 -31.58 -38.18
CA THR A 351 -40.57 -30.61 -38.22
C THR A 351 -39.78 -30.62 -36.90
N TYR A 352 -38.47 -30.37 -36.95
CA TYR A 352 -37.51 -30.49 -35.83
C TYR A 352 -37.95 -29.79 -34.53
N CYS A 353 -38.85 -28.80 -34.63
CA CYS A 353 -39.27 -27.91 -33.55
C CYS A 353 -40.71 -28.11 -33.05
N GLU A 354 -41.48 -29.09 -33.56
CA GLU A 354 -42.89 -29.28 -33.17
C GLU A 354 -43.08 -29.90 -31.77
N ASN A 355 -42.05 -30.52 -31.18
CA ASN A 355 -42.13 -31.23 -29.89
C ASN A 355 -41.48 -30.47 -28.70
N VAL A 356 -41.51 -29.13 -28.66
CA VAL A 356 -41.09 -28.39 -27.46
C VAL A 356 -42.19 -28.48 -26.40
N GLN A 357 -42.17 -29.55 -25.60
CA GLN A 357 -43.15 -29.82 -24.55
C GLN A 357 -43.09 -28.76 -23.44
N GLU A 358 -44.25 -28.20 -23.07
CA GLU A 358 -44.38 -27.20 -22.00
C GLU A 358 -44.03 -27.83 -20.64
N THR A 359 -42.97 -27.33 -20.00
CA THR A 359 -42.65 -27.66 -18.61
C THR A 359 -43.28 -26.58 -17.73
N SER A 360 -44.37 -26.92 -17.03
CA SER A 360 -45.21 -25.96 -16.30
C SER A 360 -44.65 -25.55 -14.94
N ASP A 361 -43.69 -26.26 -14.38
CA ASP A 361 -43.19 -25.98 -13.03
C ASP A 361 -41.67 -26.08 -12.99
N GLY A 362 -41.00 -24.93 -13.10
CA GLY A 362 -39.54 -24.86 -13.11
C GLY A 362 -39.01 -23.44 -12.93
N ILE A 363 -37.90 -23.37 -12.21
CA ILE A 363 -37.06 -22.19 -11.93
C ILE A 363 -36.96 -21.29 -13.18
N TRP A 364 -37.01 -19.96 -13.03
CA TRP A 364 -37.00 -18.97 -14.12
C TRP A 364 -35.99 -19.23 -15.27
N MET A 365 -34.87 -19.91 -14.97
CA MET A 365 -33.89 -20.38 -15.96
C MET A 365 -34.47 -21.33 -17.03
N ASP A 366 -35.41 -22.21 -16.68
CA ASP A 366 -36.03 -23.15 -17.61
C ASP A 366 -36.95 -22.44 -18.60
N MET A 367 -37.69 -21.43 -18.13
CA MET A 367 -38.50 -20.54 -18.98
C MET A 367 -37.63 -19.74 -19.97
N MET A 368 -36.49 -19.20 -19.52
CA MET A 368 -35.55 -18.52 -20.42
C MET A 368 -34.95 -19.46 -21.45
N MET A 369 -34.57 -20.67 -21.04
CA MET A 369 -34.01 -21.67 -21.95
C MET A 369 -35.04 -22.12 -22.99
N SER A 370 -36.32 -22.21 -22.60
CA SER A 370 -37.42 -22.45 -23.54
C SER A 370 -37.60 -21.31 -24.54
N ASP A 371 -37.40 -20.06 -24.15
CA ASP A 371 -37.46 -18.90 -25.05
C ASP A 371 -36.27 -18.83 -26.01
N VAL A 372 -35.07 -19.19 -25.54
CA VAL A 372 -33.89 -19.37 -26.40
C VAL A 372 -34.17 -20.45 -27.45
N LYS A 373 -34.72 -21.60 -27.04
CA LYS A 373 -35.11 -22.68 -27.97
C LYS A 373 -36.16 -22.21 -28.97
N ARG A 374 -37.20 -21.49 -28.52
CA ARG A 374 -38.27 -20.99 -29.41
C ARG A 374 -37.74 -20.02 -30.45
N THR A 375 -36.92 -19.04 -30.06
CA THR A 375 -36.36 -18.06 -31.00
C THR A 375 -35.44 -18.70 -32.05
N LEU A 376 -34.69 -19.74 -31.70
CA LEU A 376 -33.92 -20.56 -32.65
C LEU A 376 -34.82 -21.38 -33.59
N CYS A 377 -35.89 -21.96 -33.05
CA CYS A 377 -36.80 -22.86 -33.77
C CYS A 377 -37.77 -22.17 -34.72
N VAL A 378 -38.02 -20.86 -34.56
CA VAL A 378 -38.87 -20.08 -35.48
C VAL A 378 -38.16 -19.81 -36.81
N ARG A 379 -36.82 -19.89 -36.86
CA ARG A 379 -36.07 -19.67 -38.10
C ARG A 379 -36.28 -20.79 -39.10
N ASN A 380 -36.65 -20.44 -40.33
CA ASN A 380 -36.88 -21.40 -41.41
C ASN A 380 -35.63 -22.25 -41.71
N ILE A 381 -34.43 -21.68 -41.55
CA ILE A 381 -33.16 -22.39 -41.74
C ILE A 381 -32.99 -23.54 -40.72
N VAL A 382 -33.36 -23.31 -39.46
CA VAL A 382 -33.26 -24.30 -38.37
C VAL A 382 -34.43 -25.28 -38.43
N ARG A 383 -35.65 -24.78 -38.68
CA ARG A 383 -36.88 -25.57 -38.77
C ARG A 383 -36.83 -26.62 -39.89
N ASN A 384 -36.27 -26.26 -41.04
CA ASN A 384 -36.18 -27.13 -42.23
C ASN A 384 -34.78 -27.74 -42.43
N VAL A 385 -33.85 -27.53 -41.49
CA VAL A 385 -32.46 -28.04 -41.53
C VAL A 385 -31.80 -27.82 -42.91
N ARG A 386 -31.87 -26.58 -43.42
CA ARG A 386 -31.29 -26.25 -44.72
C ARG A 386 -29.77 -26.16 -44.59
N SER A 387 -29.06 -27.19 -45.07
CA SER A 387 -27.61 -27.33 -44.96
C SER A 387 -26.84 -26.12 -45.47
N GLU A 388 -27.28 -25.53 -46.59
CA GLU A 388 -26.69 -24.32 -47.18
C GLU A 388 -26.74 -23.11 -46.25
N GLY A 389 -27.89 -22.85 -45.61
CA GLY A 389 -28.07 -21.72 -44.69
C GLY A 389 -27.30 -21.89 -43.38
N LEU A 390 -27.29 -23.11 -42.84
CA LEU A 390 -26.54 -23.43 -41.62
C LEU A 390 -25.02 -23.32 -41.84
N ALA A 391 -24.53 -23.74 -43.03
CA ALA A 391 -23.14 -23.58 -43.43
C ALA A 391 -22.75 -22.11 -43.59
N CYS A 392 -23.57 -21.29 -44.26
CA CYS A 392 -23.35 -19.84 -44.38
C CYS A 392 -23.25 -19.17 -43.01
N MET A 393 -24.13 -19.50 -42.07
CA MET A 393 -24.09 -18.98 -40.71
C MET A 393 -22.83 -19.41 -39.95
N GLY A 394 -22.47 -20.70 -39.98
CA GLY A 394 -21.27 -21.21 -39.33
C GLY A 394 -19.99 -20.57 -39.86
N ILE A 395 -19.88 -20.41 -41.17
CA ILE A 395 -18.73 -19.73 -41.81
C ILE A 395 -18.70 -18.25 -41.43
N SER A 396 -19.85 -17.55 -41.44
CA SER A 396 -19.91 -16.12 -41.04
C SER A 396 -19.47 -15.90 -39.58
N ALA A 397 -19.83 -16.82 -38.68
CA ALA A 397 -19.42 -16.77 -37.28
C ALA A 397 -17.91 -16.96 -37.11
N LEU A 398 -17.35 -17.93 -37.84
CA LEU A 398 -15.93 -18.22 -37.83
C LEU A 398 -15.12 -17.05 -38.40
N THR A 399 -15.56 -16.46 -39.51
CA THR A 399 -14.85 -15.33 -40.14
C THR A 399 -14.88 -14.07 -39.26
N TRP A 400 -16.00 -13.76 -38.59
CA TRP A 400 -16.05 -12.65 -37.63
C TRP A 400 -15.22 -12.91 -36.37
N TRP A 401 -15.22 -14.13 -35.84
CA TRP A 401 -14.37 -14.47 -34.69
C TRP A 401 -12.86 -14.41 -35.03
N LEU A 402 -12.46 -14.96 -36.17
CA LEU A 402 -11.08 -14.85 -36.67
C LEU A 402 -10.71 -13.40 -36.97
N GLY A 403 -11.62 -12.61 -37.53
CA GLY A 403 -11.44 -11.17 -37.75
C GLY A 403 -11.18 -10.41 -36.44
N LEU A 404 -11.97 -10.65 -35.39
CA LEU A 404 -11.75 -10.07 -34.07
C LEU A 404 -10.36 -10.42 -33.52
N ILE A 405 -9.91 -11.67 -33.64
CA ILE A 405 -8.59 -12.10 -33.17
C ILE A 405 -7.47 -11.42 -33.96
N LEU A 406 -7.55 -11.41 -35.29
CA LEU A 406 -6.50 -10.85 -36.14
C LEU A 406 -6.36 -9.33 -35.97
N SER A 407 -7.47 -8.61 -35.79
CA SER A 407 -7.45 -7.16 -35.47
C SER A 407 -6.91 -6.83 -34.07
N THR A 408 -6.85 -7.80 -33.16
CA THR A 408 -6.39 -7.60 -31.77
C THR A 408 -5.12 -8.37 -31.43
N ILE A 409 -4.54 -9.10 -32.38
CA ILE A 409 -3.34 -9.94 -32.17
C ILE A 409 -2.11 -9.14 -31.73
N TYR A 410 -2.05 -7.84 -32.05
CA TYR A 410 -0.97 -6.96 -31.61
C TYR A 410 -0.87 -6.91 -30.07
N VAL A 411 -2.00 -7.06 -29.35
CA VAL A 411 -2.05 -7.07 -27.88
C VAL A 411 -1.29 -8.27 -27.31
N TRP A 412 -1.28 -9.40 -28.04
CA TRP A 412 -0.54 -10.62 -27.65
C TRP A 412 0.98 -10.40 -27.55
N TYR A 413 1.50 -9.48 -28.36
CA TYR A 413 2.91 -9.14 -28.46
C TYR A 413 3.32 -7.92 -27.61
N LEU A 414 2.37 -7.27 -26.91
CA LEU A 414 2.69 -6.16 -26.01
C LEU A 414 3.58 -6.64 -24.86
N ARG A 415 4.68 -5.92 -24.65
CA ARG A 415 5.47 -6.00 -23.42
C ARG A 415 5.03 -4.83 -22.55
N ILE A 416 4.41 -5.12 -21.43
CA ILE A 416 3.93 -4.10 -20.49
C ILE A 416 4.97 -3.95 -19.40
N HIS A 417 5.23 -2.71 -18.97
CA HIS A 417 6.11 -2.48 -17.84
C HIS A 417 5.44 -2.86 -16.51
N ARG A 418 6.25 -3.09 -15.47
CA ARG A 418 5.75 -3.49 -14.15
C ARG A 418 4.78 -2.42 -13.63
N ILE A 419 3.54 -2.82 -13.30
CA ILE A 419 2.53 -1.97 -12.64
C ILE A 419 2.29 -0.65 -13.40
N GLU A 420 2.10 -0.75 -14.71
CA GLU A 420 1.70 0.43 -15.48
C GLU A 420 0.37 1.02 -14.97
N ARG A 421 0.26 2.35 -15.07
CA ARG A 421 -0.98 3.04 -14.71
C ARG A 421 -2.06 2.65 -15.71
N THR A 422 -3.29 2.47 -15.23
CA THR A 422 -4.42 2.07 -16.09
C THR A 422 -4.65 3.04 -17.26
N GLN A 423 -4.32 4.32 -17.10
CA GLN A 423 -4.39 5.35 -18.15
C GLN A 423 -3.32 5.20 -19.24
N ASP A 424 -2.20 4.56 -18.91
CA ASP A 424 -1.09 4.26 -19.83
C ASP A 424 -1.37 2.92 -20.56
N LEU A 425 -2.12 2.03 -19.92
CA LEU A 425 -2.58 0.75 -20.49
C LEU A 425 -3.76 0.89 -21.45
N PHE A 426 -4.77 1.68 -21.07
CA PHE A 426 -6.02 1.81 -21.80
C PHE A 426 -6.24 3.26 -22.23
N VAL A 427 -6.82 3.42 -23.42
CA VAL A 427 -7.17 4.74 -23.96
C VAL A 427 -8.31 5.31 -23.12
N GLY A 428 -9.53 4.77 -23.27
CA GLY A 428 -10.72 5.11 -22.50
C GLY A 428 -10.66 4.67 -21.03
N ARG A 429 -11.21 5.49 -20.14
CA ARG A 429 -11.20 5.26 -18.68
C ARG A 429 -12.11 4.12 -18.23
N MET A 430 -13.23 3.94 -18.91
CA MET A 430 -14.25 2.93 -18.60
C MET A 430 -14.43 1.97 -19.79
N TYR A 431 -15.33 1.02 -19.63
CA TYR A 431 -15.69 0.02 -20.64
C TYR A 431 -17.08 0.31 -21.19
N GLU A 432 -17.43 -0.36 -22.27
CA GLU A 432 -18.77 -0.37 -22.84
C GLU A 432 -19.49 -1.64 -22.41
N GLY A 433 -20.64 -1.50 -21.74
CA GLY A 433 -21.31 -2.61 -21.06
C GLY A 433 -21.81 -3.68 -22.02
N ALA A 434 -22.43 -3.26 -23.12
CA ALA A 434 -22.94 -4.15 -24.15
C ALA A 434 -21.84 -4.85 -24.98
N PHE A 435 -20.66 -4.23 -25.10
CA PHE A 435 -19.57 -4.68 -25.98
C PHE A 435 -18.28 -4.94 -25.17
N LEU A 436 -18.39 -5.72 -24.09
CA LEU A 436 -17.30 -5.87 -23.11
C LEU A 436 -15.99 -6.39 -23.73
N GLU A 437 -16.03 -7.46 -24.53
CA GLU A 437 -14.82 -8.05 -25.13
C GLU A 437 -14.10 -7.05 -26.04
N GLN A 438 -14.84 -6.42 -26.96
CA GLN A 438 -14.32 -5.44 -27.91
C GLN A 438 -13.82 -4.20 -27.15
N SER A 439 -14.57 -3.76 -26.14
CA SER A 439 -14.20 -2.62 -25.29
C SER A 439 -12.94 -2.86 -24.49
N MET A 440 -12.61 -4.10 -24.14
CA MET A 440 -11.39 -4.41 -23.43
C MET A 440 -10.20 -4.61 -24.37
N LEU A 441 -10.39 -5.31 -25.49
CA LEU A 441 -9.33 -5.65 -26.44
C LEU A 441 -8.90 -4.45 -27.31
N LEU A 442 -9.85 -3.67 -27.84
CA LEU A 442 -9.52 -2.55 -28.74
C LEU A 442 -9.11 -1.27 -27.99
N ASN A 443 -9.40 -1.20 -26.69
CA ASN A 443 -9.07 -0.06 -25.85
C ASN A 443 -7.64 -0.12 -25.29
N THR A 444 -6.90 -1.22 -25.47
CA THR A 444 -5.48 -1.28 -25.08
C THR A 444 -4.63 -0.39 -25.98
N ARG A 445 -3.82 0.50 -25.40
CA ARG A 445 -3.03 1.48 -26.15
C ARG A 445 -2.01 0.82 -27.09
N PHE A 446 -2.02 1.23 -28.35
CA PHE A 446 -1.05 0.76 -29.36
C PHE A 446 0.38 1.33 -29.13
N GLU A 447 0.49 2.53 -28.54
CA GLU A 447 1.75 3.26 -28.33
C GLU A 447 2.70 2.70 -27.26
N ILE A 448 2.20 1.89 -26.32
CA ILE A 448 2.97 1.41 -25.15
C ILE A 448 4.33 0.83 -25.56
N ARG A 449 4.38 0.18 -26.73
CA ARG A 449 5.58 -0.43 -27.28
C ARG A 449 6.69 0.58 -27.64
N LYS A 450 6.35 1.78 -28.15
CA LYS A 450 7.34 2.79 -28.59
C LYS A 450 8.01 3.49 -27.40
N LYS A 451 7.21 3.94 -26.43
CA LYS A 451 7.72 4.54 -25.18
C LYS A 451 8.62 3.58 -24.41
N ILE A 452 8.31 2.28 -24.37
CA ILE A 452 9.15 1.28 -23.71
C ILE A 452 10.48 1.08 -24.42
N ILE A 453 10.49 1.07 -25.76
CA ILE A 453 11.72 0.93 -26.55
C ILE A 453 12.60 2.17 -26.42
N GLU A 454 12.03 3.38 -26.46
CA GLU A 454 12.76 4.64 -26.27
C GLU A 454 13.34 4.75 -24.85
N LYS A 455 12.57 4.36 -23.82
CA LYS A 455 13.00 4.36 -22.42
C LYS A 455 14.00 3.26 -22.09
N GLN A 456 14.03 2.16 -22.86
CA GLN A 456 15.09 1.15 -22.81
C GLN A 456 16.38 1.61 -23.52
N LYS A 457 16.27 2.56 -24.47
CA LYS A 457 17.39 3.15 -25.20
C LYS A 457 18.09 4.26 -24.40
N GLN A 458 17.41 4.91 -23.46
CA GLN A 458 18.05 5.77 -22.46
C GLN A 458 18.91 4.92 -21.52
N GLU A 459 20.22 5.18 -21.50
CA GLU A 459 21.17 4.55 -20.57
C GLU A 459 20.66 4.73 -19.14
N LYS A 460 20.30 3.63 -18.46
CA LYS A 460 19.92 3.68 -17.04
C LYS A 460 21.11 4.20 -16.23
N GLU A 461 20.99 5.42 -15.72
CA GLU A 461 21.95 6.03 -14.81
C GLU A 461 22.08 5.22 -13.51
N SER A 462 23.28 5.21 -12.93
CA SER A 462 23.57 4.54 -11.65
C SER A 462 22.91 5.30 -10.50
N ILE A 463 22.35 4.57 -9.55
CA ILE A 463 21.65 5.17 -8.41
C ILE A 463 22.54 5.21 -7.19
N LYS A 464 22.53 6.34 -6.51
CA LYS A 464 23.33 6.53 -5.31
C LYS A 464 22.45 6.60 -4.07
N VAL A 465 22.76 5.76 -3.09
CA VAL A 465 22.04 5.68 -1.81
C VAL A 465 22.99 5.98 -0.68
N PHE A 466 22.70 7.03 0.07
CA PHE A 466 23.44 7.41 1.27
C PHE A 466 22.69 6.95 2.51
N LEU A 467 23.29 6.07 3.30
CA LEU A 467 22.73 5.59 4.56
C LEU A 467 23.22 6.49 5.69
N CYS A 468 22.30 7.06 6.47
CA CYS A 468 22.61 8.03 7.52
C CYS A 468 22.02 7.55 8.85
N GLY A 469 22.87 6.97 9.70
CA GLY A 469 22.54 6.59 11.07
C GLY A 469 22.80 7.74 12.04
N THR A 470 21.86 8.00 12.96
CA THR A 470 22.11 8.89 14.11
C THR A 470 22.26 8.07 15.39
N MET A 471 23.30 8.37 16.15
CA MET A 471 23.68 7.65 17.36
C MET A 471 23.85 8.58 18.56
N TRP A 472 23.36 8.17 19.73
CA TRP A 472 23.58 8.81 21.01
C TRP A 472 23.52 7.79 22.18
N HIS A 473 24.69 7.45 22.72
CA HIS A 473 24.84 6.53 23.85
C HIS A 473 24.10 5.19 23.66
N GLU A 474 24.22 4.60 22.46
CA GLU A 474 23.75 3.24 22.18
C GLU A 474 24.46 2.21 23.06
N THR A 475 23.79 1.09 23.32
CA THR A 475 24.42 -0.08 23.91
C THR A 475 25.26 -0.83 22.87
N TYR A 476 26.20 -1.65 23.32
CA TYR A 476 27.02 -2.50 22.46
C TYR A 476 26.15 -3.35 21.50
N ASP A 477 25.07 -3.96 22.02
CA ASP A 477 24.16 -4.79 21.22
C ASP A 477 23.40 -3.99 20.14
N GLU A 478 23.04 -2.74 20.43
CA GLU A 478 22.38 -1.84 19.47
C GLU A 478 23.32 -1.45 18.34
N MET A 479 24.53 -0.99 18.69
CA MET A 479 25.56 -0.64 17.71
C MET A 479 25.89 -1.86 16.83
N MET A 480 26.03 -3.04 17.44
CA MET A 480 26.31 -4.28 16.72
C MET A 480 25.28 -4.57 15.62
N LYS A 481 23.98 -4.44 15.91
CA LYS A 481 22.89 -4.70 14.94
C LYS A 481 22.96 -3.82 13.69
N ILE A 482 23.11 -2.50 13.88
CA ILE A 482 23.15 -1.56 12.76
C ILE A 482 24.45 -1.72 11.94
N ILE A 483 25.59 -1.92 12.60
CA ILE A 483 26.86 -2.16 11.90
C ILE A 483 26.78 -3.45 11.08
N ILE A 484 26.27 -4.55 11.64
CA ILE A 484 26.05 -5.79 10.89
C ILE A 484 25.15 -5.54 9.67
N SER A 485 24.07 -4.76 9.82
CA SER A 485 23.17 -4.41 8.70
C SER A 485 23.88 -3.66 7.57
N MET A 486 24.78 -2.71 7.91
CA MET A 486 25.60 -2.00 6.93
C MET A 486 26.57 -2.95 6.21
N PHE A 487 27.22 -3.88 6.92
CA PHE A 487 28.11 -4.88 6.31
C PHE A 487 27.36 -5.92 5.47
N ARG A 488 26.15 -6.32 5.87
CA ARG A 488 25.24 -7.14 5.03
C ARG A 488 24.93 -6.41 3.72
N LEU A 489 24.70 -5.10 3.76
CA LEU A 489 24.47 -4.29 2.56
C LEU A 489 25.74 -4.10 1.72
N ASP A 490 26.92 -3.96 2.33
CA ASP A 490 28.21 -3.92 1.60
C ASP A 490 28.46 -5.22 0.81
N LYS A 491 28.11 -6.36 1.41
CA LYS A 491 28.17 -7.67 0.75
C LYS A 491 27.16 -7.80 -0.39
N TYR A 492 26.01 -7.12 -0.30
CA TYR A 492 24.96 -7.19 -1.30
C TYR A 492 25.28 -6.32 -2.53
N ARG A 493 25.58 -6.96 -3.67
CA ARG A 493 25.75 -6.26 -4.95
C ARG A 493 24.56 -6.49 -5.89
N PRO A 494 23.78 -5.45 -6.23
CA PRO A 494 22.75 -5.55 -7.25
C PRO A 494 23.37 -5.72 -8.65
N LYS A 495 22.54 -6.16 -9.61
CA LYS A 495 22.87 -6.51 -11.00
C LYS A 495 24.02 -5.70 -11.58
N THR A 496 25.05 -6.40 -12.05
CA THR A 496 26.21 -5.82 -12.74
C THR A 496 26.02 -5.90 -14.25
N LYS A 497 26.17 -4.75 -14.93
CA LYS A 497 26.29 -4.73 -16.39
C LYS A 497 27.77 -4.72 -16.74
N ILE A 498 28.17 -5.69 -17.56
CA ILE A 498 29.48 -5.68 -18.20
C ILE A 498 29.36 -4.77 -19.43
N THR A 499 29.91 -3.57 -19.33
CA THR A 499 30.01 -2.67 -20.49
C THR A 499 31.37 -2.90 -21.12
N LYS A 500 31.41 -3.50 -22.31
CA LYS A 500 32.64 -3.59 -23.11
C LYS A 500 32.89 -2.23 -23.76
N ASN A 501 33.84 -1.45 -23.24
CA ASN A 501 34.34 -0.28 -23.94
C ASN A 501 35.17 -0.77 -25.14
N LYS A 502 34.66 -0.53 -26.35
CA LYS A 502 35.34 -0.92 -27.60
C LYS A 502 36.74 -0.31 -27.75
N ASP A 503 36.98 0.83 -27.10
CA ASP A 503 38.20 1.62 -27.30
C ASP A 503 39.31 1.35 -26.28
N LYS A 504 39.06 0.57 -25.21
CA LYS A 504 40.05 0.41 -24.11
C LYS A 504 40.39 -1.02 -23.67
N GLN A 505 39.78 -2.07 -24.22
CA GLN A 505 39.98 -3.46 -23.74
C GLN A 505 39.85 -3.62 -22.20
N GLU A 506 39.15 -2.70 -21.51
CA GLU A 506 38.87 -2.78 -20.08
C GLU A 506 37.40 -3.13 -19.88
N GLU A 507 37.13 -4.25 -19.22
CA GLU A 507 35.80 -4.60 -18.77
C GLU A 507 35.48 -3.83 -17.49
N GLN A 508 34.69 -2.76 -17.60
CA GLN A 508 34.24 -2.00 -16.44
C GLN A 508 32.92 -2.59 -15.93
N ILE A 509 32.98 -3.22 -14.76
CA ILE A 509 31.82 -3.75 -14.04
C ILE A 509 31.16 -2.58 -13.29
N LYS A 510 30.05 -2.06 -13.81
CA LYS A 510 29.28 -0.98 -13.13
C LYS A 510 28.03 -1.56 -12.49
N SER A 511 27.84 -1.31 -11.19
CA SER A 511 26.64 -1.70 -10.44
C SER A 511 25.49 -0.74 -10.73
N ASP A 512 24.26 -1.26 -10.75
CA ASP A 512 23.06 -0.43 -10.93
C ASP A 512 22.76 0.47 -9.71
N VAL A 513 23.34 0.15 -8.54
CA VAL A 513 23.21 0.92 -7.28
C VAL A 513 24.56 0.98 -6.57
N GLU A 514 24.87 2.14 -5.98
CA GLU A 514 26.04 2.42 -5.16
C GLU A 514 25.62 2.85 -3.74
N PHE A 515 26.26 2.30 -2.72
CA PHE A 515 25.99 2.60 -1.31
C PHE A 515 27.14 3.40 -0.67
N GLU A 516 26.79 4.36 0.16
CA GLU A 516 27.72 5.11 1.00
C GLU A 516 27.13 5.22 2.40
N PHE A 517 27.90 4.89 3.44
CA PHE A 517 27.41 4.81 4.81
C PHE A 517 27.95 5.95 5.65
N HIS A 518 27.08 6.56 6.47
CA HIS A 518 27.40 7.64 7.39
C HIS A 518 26.77 7.38 8.75
N ILE A 519 27.55 7.52 9.81
CA ILE A 519 27.09 7.48 11.20
C ILE A 519 27.40 8.84 11.83
N TYR A 520 26.39 9.48 12.41
CA TYR A 520 26.53 10.75 13.12
C TYR A 520 26.37 10.48 14.62
N PHE A 521 27.50 10.51 15.34
CA PHE A 521 27.56 10.20 16.76
C PHE A 521 27.53 11.49 17.57
N ASP A 522 26.44 11.68 18.32
CA ASP A 522 26.22 12.84 19.19
C ASP A 522 26.97 12.70 20.53
N ASP A 523 27.57 13.80 21.01
CA ASP A 523 28.30 13.90 22.29
C ASP A 523 29.44 12.88 22.45
N ALA A 524 30.30 12.77 21.43
CA ALA A 524 31.34 11.73 21.36
C ALA A 524 32.57 11.96 22.26
N PHE A 525 32.66 13.08 22.97
CA PHE A 525 33.89 13.52 23.65
C PHE A 525 33.66 13.81 25.14
N LYS A 526 34.66 13.52 25.97
CA LYS A 526 34.74 13.85 27.40
C LYS A 526 36.04 14.60 27.72
N ASP A 527 35.98 15.47 28.72
CA ASP A 527 37.16 16.16 29.24
C ASP A 527 37.88 15.25 30.25
N ASN A 528 39.21 15.18 30.16
CA ASN A 528 40.08 14.47 31.09
C ASN A 528 41.29 15.36 31.43
N ASP A 529 42.04 15.01 32.48
CA ASP A 529 43.20 15.80 32.95
C ASP A 529 44.28 15.99 31.87
N ASN A 530 44.36 15.08 30.89
CA ASN A 530 45.31 15.09 29.77
C ASN A 530 44.74 15.68 28.47
N GLY A 531 43.55 16.30 28.50
CA GLY A 531 42.91 16.91 27.34
C GLY A 531 41.55 16.29 27.01
N ARG A 532 41.08 16.52 25.78
CA ARG A 532 39.78 16.03 25.30
C ARG A 532 39.93 14.64 24.69
N HIS A 533 39.17 13.67 25.19
CA HIS A 533 39.20 12.26 24.76
C HIS A 533 37.85 11.82 24.18
N ALA A 534 37.86 10.74 23.41
CA ALA A 534 36.62 10.05 23.05
C ALA A 534 35.93 9.51 24.32
N ASN A 535 34.60 9.47 24.33
CA ASN A 535 33.86 8.87 25.43
C ASN A 535 33.80 7.34 25.28
N GLU A 536 33.37 6.65 26.34
CA GLU A 536 33.30 5.18 26.40
C GLU A 536 32.38 4.59 25.32
N TYR A 537 31.34 5.31 24.92
CA TYR A 537 30.41 4.86 23.88
C TYR A 537 31.02 4.97 22.47
N ALA A 538 31.79 6.02 22.19
CA ALA A 538 32.51 6.18 20.93
C ALA A 538 33.63 5.14 20.81
N GLU A 539 34.30 4.80 21.92
CA GLU A 539 35.24 3.68 21.99
C GLU A 539 34.55 2.34 21.72
N THR A 540 33.40 2.10 22.36
CA THR A 540 32.57 0.91 22.13
C THR A 540 32.18 0.76 20.65
N LEU A 541 31.85 1.86 19.96
CA LEU A 541 31.57 1.82 18.52
C LEU A 541 32.77 1.36 17.69
N VAL A 542 33.98 1.81 18.04
CA VAL A 542 35.22 1.38 17.35
C VAL A 542 35.52 -0.10 17.63
N GLU A 543 35.29 -0.57 18.87
CA GLU A 543 35.37 -2.00 19.21
C GLU A 543 34.41 -2.84 18.34
N VAL A 544 33.13 -2.46 18.29
CA VAL A 544 32.10 -3.14 17.49
C VAL A 544 32.45 -3.15 16.01
N LEU A 545 32.91 -2.02 15.46
CA LEU A 545 33.31 -1.92 14.05
C LEU A 545 34.46 -2.87 13.72
N THR A 546 35.46 -2.94 14.61
CA THR A 546 36.61 -3.84 14.45
C THR A 546 36.18 -5.31 14.47
N GLU A 547 35.30 -5.66 15.40
CA GLU A 547 34.79 -7.02 15.54
C GLU A 547 33.98 -7.46 14.32
N VAL A 548 33.01 -6.65 13.88
CA VAL A 548 32.19 -6.96 12.70
C VAL A 548 33.06 -7.01 11.44
N TYR A 549 34.05 -6.14 11.31
CA TYR A 549 34.98 -6.16 10.19
C TYR A 549 35.73 -7.48 10.10
N THR A 550 36.25 -7.98 11.23
CA THR A 550 36.90 -9.30 11.30
C THR A 550 35.94 -10.43 10.95
N ILE A 551 34.70 -10.39 11.47
CA ILE A 551 33.67 -11.40 11.16
C ILE A 551 33.39 -11.48 9.65
N PHE A 552 33.26 -10.34 8.96
CA PHE A 552 32.91 -10.31 7.53
C PHE A 552 34.09 -10.57 6.58
N ILE A 553 35.33 -10.53 7.08
CA ILE A 553 36.53 -10.89 6.31
C ILE A 553 36.82 -12.39 6.36
N VAL A 554 36.59 -13.03 7.51
CA VAL A 554 36.86 -14.46 7.72
C VAL A 554 35.70 -15.29 7.12
N GLU A 555 35.54 -15.25 5.79
CA GLU A 555 34.47 -15.99 5.09
C GLU A 555 34.64 -17.52 5.12
N ASN A 556 35.82 -18.05 5.54
CA ASN A 556 36.05 -19.46 5.89
C ASN A 556 37.23 -19.56 6.87
N PRO A 557 37.06 -20.03 8.11
CA PRO A 557 38.17 -20.22 9.05
C PRO A 557 38.99 -21.47 8.64
N SER A 558 39.82 -21.34 7.61
CA SER A 558 40.91 -22.28 7.39
C SER A 558 42.06 -21.90 8.32
N ILE A 559 42.47 -22.82 9.19
CA ILE A 559 43.55 -22.68 10.20
C ILE A 559 44.89 -22.20 9.59
N PHE A 560 45.06 -22.30 8.26
CA PHE A 560 46.31 -22.05 7.55
C PHE A 560 46.33 -20.78 6.67
N LYS A 561 45.34 -19.86 6.78
CA LYS A 561 45.41 -18.56 6.08
C LYS A 561 45.87 -17.47 7.04
N GLU A 562 46.93 -16.75 6.66
CA GLU A 562 47.31 -15.49 7.31
C GLU A 562 46.11 -14.53 7.29
N MET A 563 45.87 -13.87 8.44
CA MET A 563 44.86 -12.83 8.56
C MET A 563 45.20 -11.71 7.56
N PRO A 564 44.30 -11.37 6.62
CA PRO A 564 44.56 -10.26 5.72
C PRO A 564 44.70 -8.98 6.54
N THR A 565 45.72 -8.19 6.22
CA THR A 565 45.96 -6.88 6.83
C THR A 565 44.75 -5.98 6.64
N LEU A 566 44.30 -5.30 7.71
CA LEU A 566 43.19 -4.36 7.61
C LEU A 566 43.51 -3.31 6.55
N ARG A 567 42.56 -3.04 5.64
CA ARG A 567 42.71 -1.94 4.68
C ARG A 567 42.84 -0.62 5.46
N SER A 568 43.62 0.31 4.91
CA SER A 568 43.95 1.58 5.56
C SER A 568 42.70 2.33 6.05
N GLN A 569 42.58 2.44 7.37
CA GLN A 569 41.55 3.23 8.05
C GLN A 569 42.08 4.64 8.26
N LYS A 570 41.22 5.67 8.14
CA LYS A 570 41.64 7.06 8.30
C LYS A 570 40.98 7.70 9.51
N ILE A 571 41.78 8.44 10.28
CA ILE A 571 41.32 9.33 11.35
C ILE A 571 41.59 10.78 10.95
N ILE A 572 40.57 11.62 11.03
CA ILE A 572 40.58 12.98 10.52
C ILE A 572 40.04 13.93 11.59
N GLN A 573 40.78 15.00 11.87
CA GLN A 573 40.29 16.10 12.69
C GLN A 573 39.42 17.03 11.84
N THR A 574 38.26 17.42 12.38
CA THR A 574 37.26 18.19 11.63
C THR A 574 36.79 19.39 12.45
N PRO A 575 36.23 20.46 11.83
CA PRO A 575 35.72 21.62 12.56
C PRO A 575 34.62 21.33 13.59
N TYR A 576 33.95 20.18 13.47
CA TYR A 576 32.88 19.74 14.35
C TYR A 576 33.31 18.68 15.38
N GLY A 577 34.58 18.27 15.39
CA GLY A 577 35.12 17.20 16.23
C GLY A 577 36.06 16.28 15.45
N GLY A 578 35.61 15.06 15.17
CA GLY A 578 36.41 14.03 14.49
C GLY A 578 35.64 13.28 13.39
N ARG A 579 36.37 12.68 12.44
CA ARG A 579 35.82 11.76 11.45
C ARG A 579 36.70 10.52 11.33
N LEU A 580 36.07 9.35 11.38
CA LEU A 580 36.68 8.07 11.06
C LEU A 580 36.19 7.63 9.68
N GLU A 581 37.08 7.19 8.80
CA GLU A 581 36.73 6.62 7.50
C GLU A 581 37.21 5.17 7.40
N TYR A 582 36.27 4.28 7.11
CA TYR A 582 36.50 2.87 6.90
C TYR A 582 36.20 2.51 5.45
N THR A 583 37.09 1.74 4.83
CA THR A 583 36.79 1.05 3.57
C THR A 583 36.35 -0.36 3.88
N LEU A 584 35.05 -0.64 3.68
CA LEU A 584 34.46 -1.94 3.96
C LEU A 584 35.03 -3.04 3.04
N PRO A 585 34.90 -4.33 3.40
CA PRO A 585 35.55 -5.43 2.67
C PRO A 585 35.27 -5.44 1.16
N LYS A 586 34.03 -5.13 0.75
CA LYS A 586 33.63 -5.09 -0.66
C LYS A 586 33.73 -3.69 -1.30
N GLY A 587 34.33 -2.72 -0.61
CA GLY A 587 34.80 -1.46 -1.19
C GLY A 587 33.88 -0.25 -1.00
N ASN A 588 32.70 -0.39 -0.39
CA ASN A 588 31.92 0.79 0.01
C ASN A 588 32.60 1.52 1.17
N VAL A 589 32.30 2.81 1.30
CA VAL A 589 32.89 3.67 2.32
C VAL A 589 31.90 3.85 3.47
N LEU A 590 32.40 3.70 4.70
CA LEU A 590 31.69 4.04 5.93
C LEU A 590 32.41 5.21 6.62
N MET A 591 31.68 6.30 6.84
CA MET A 591 32.16 7.49 7.54
C MET A 591 31.47 7.63 8.90
N VAL A 592 32.24 7.69 9.97
CA VAL A 592 31.74 7.97 11.32
C VAL A 592 32.11 9.39 11.69
N HIS A 593 31.11 10.25 11.85
CA HIS A 593 31.22 11.64 12.24
C HIS A 593 31.05 11.74 13.76
N LEU A 594 32.15 11.97 14.48
CA LEU A 594 32.19 12.16 15.93
C LEU A 594 31.98 13.64 16.25
N LYS A 595 30.83 13.98 16.84
CA LYS A 595 30.45 15.36 17.11
C LYS A 595 30.88 15.79 18.51
N ASP A 596 31.49 16.97 18.57
CA ASP A 596 31.79 17.65 19.83
C ASP A 596 30.67 18.61 20.23
N LYS A 597 30.05 18.38 21.39
CA LYS A 597 28.98 19.22 21.95
C LYS A 597 29.37 20.69 22.17
N HIS A 598 30.66 21.00 22.29
CA HIS A 598 31.13 22.38 22.45
C HIS A 598 31.36 23.09 21.12
N LEU A 599 31.48 22.35 20.02
CA LEU A 599 31.72 22.91 18.68
C LEU A 599 30.45 22.95 17.84
N ILE A 600 29.53 22.01 18.03
CA ILE A 600 28.32 21.84 17.23
C ILE A 600 27.10 21.50 18.10
N ARG A 601 25.92 21.93 17.65
CA ARG A 601 24.63 21.54 18.26
C ARG A 601 24.46 20.03 18.34
N HIS A 602 24.09 19.56 19.52
CA HIS A 602 23.69 18.18 19.79
C HIS A 602 22.18 17.99 19.53
N LYS A 603 21.72 16.73 19.49
CA LYS A 603 20.36 16.23 19.16
C LYS A 603 20.20 15.79 17.69
N LYS A 604 19.32 14.80 17.51
CA LYS A 604 19.01 14.11 16.25
C LYS A 604 18.74 15.06 15.08
N ARG A 605 17.86 16.07 15.23
CA ARG A 605 17.55 17.04 14.17
C ARG A 605 18.79 17.75 13.59
N TRP A 606 19.74 18.14 14.44
CA TRP A 606 20.95 18.84 13.98
C TRP A 606 21.94 17.89 13.31
N SER A 607 22.00 16.63 13.75
CA SER A 607 22.70 15.55 13.03
C SER A 607 22.07 15.31 11.66
N GLN A 608 20.74 15.38 11.55
CA GLN A 608 20.04 15.30 10.27
C GLN A 608 20.35 16.47 9.34
N ILE A 609 20.31 17.71 9.84
CA ILE A 609 20.70 18.90 9.07
C ILE A 609 22.14 18.77 8.56
N MET A 610 23.05 18.28 9.40
CA MET A 610 24.46 18.09 9.07
C MET A 610 24.63 17.17 7.85
N TYR A 611 23.96 16.00 7.82
CA TYR A 611 24.07 15.08 6.68
C TYR A 611 23.31 15.58 5.46
N LEU A 612 22.16 16.26 5.62
CA LEU A 612 21.40 16.78 4.49
C LEU A 612 22.23 17.79 3.71
N TYR A 613 22.86 18.76 4.38
CA TYR A 613 23.72 19.74 3.71
C TYR A 613 25.03 19.14 3.22
N TYR A 614 25.64 18.22 3.95
CA TYR A 614 26.86 17.56 3.49
C TYR A 614 26.62 16.70 2.24
N ILE A 615 25.57 15.90 2.22
CA ILE A 615 25.29 14.98 1.11
C ILE A 615 24.72 15.76 -0.08
N LEU A 616 23.66 16.54 0.13
CA LEU A 616 22.94 17.20 -0.97
C LEU A 616 23.61 18.51 -1.40
N GLY A 617 24.24 19.23 -0.47
CA GLY A 617 24.90 20.50 -0.76
C GLY A 617 26.37 20.35 -1.14
N TRP A 618 27.11 19.44 -0.52
CA TRP A 618 28.55 19.30 -0.79
C TRP A 618 28.89 18.11 -1.71
N ARG A 619 28.45 16.89 -1.35
CA ARG A 619 28.81 15.66 -2.10
C ARG A 619 28.16 15.63 -3.49
N LEU A 620 26.94 16.13 -3.62
CA LEU A 620 26.20 16.18 -4.88
C LEU A 620 26.65 17.35 -5.77
N ASP A 621 26.88 18.54 -5.19
CA ASP A 621 27.19 19.77 -5.94
C ASP A 621 28.65 19.86 -6.42
N ARG A 622 29.63 19.30 -5.69
CA ARG A 622 31.06 19.30 -6.13
C ARG A 622 31.35 18.40 -7.32
N ARG A 623 30.55 17.37 -7.56
CA ARG A 623 30.75 16.50 -8.73
C ARG A 623 30.13 17.19 -9.94
N TYR A 624 30.90 18.10 -10.56
CA TYR A 624 30.58 18.69 -11.86
C TYR A 624 30.08 17.58 -12.84
N PHE A 625 28.84 17.74 -13.33
CA PHE A 625 28.08 16.94 -14.32
C PHE A 625 27.32 15.67 -13.86
N LYS A 626 26.00 15.68 -14.16
CA LYS A 626 25.13 14.53 -14.51
C LYS A 626 24.91 13.42 -13.46
N ILE A 627 24.70 13.72 -12.18
CA ILE A 627 23.86 12.84 -11.35
C ILE A 627 22.53 13.57 -11.18
N GLU A 628 21.49 13.05 -11.82
CA GLU A 628 20.14 13.60 -11.71
C GLU A 628 19.72 13.59 -10.23
N LYS A 629 19.23 14.72 -9.69
CA LYS A 629 18.77 14.83 -8.29
C LYS A 629 17.72 13.77 -7.94
N ASP A 630 17.04 13.24 -8.95
CA ASP A 630 16.05 12.17 -8.86
C ASP A 630 16.64 10.76 -8.68
N ASN A 631 17.93 10.55 -8.98
CA ASN A 631 18.65 9.28 -8.84
C ASN A 631 19.50 9.20 -7.56
N THR A 632 19.33 10.16 -6.65
CA THR A 632 19.98 10.20 -5.33
C THR A 632 18.97 9.98 -4.22
N TYR A 633 19.29 9.09 -3.27
CA TYR A 633 18.43 8.77 -2.13
C TYR A 633 19.19 8.82 -0.80
N ILE A 634 18.48 9.18 0.27
CA ILE A 634 19.00 9.20 1.64
C ILE A 634 18.16 8.27 2.51
N LEU A 635 18.77 7.25 3.09
CA LEU A 635 18.14 6.34 4.04
C LEU A 635 18.43 6.82 5.46
N ALA A 636 17.41 7.28 6.17
CA ALA A 636 17.50 7.64 7.59
C ALA A 636 17.40 6.38 8.46
N LEU A 637 18.31 6.25 9.42
CA LEU A 637 18.43 5.11 10.34
C LEU A 637 18.62 5.58 11.78
N ASP A 638 18.03 4.84 12.73
CA ASP A 638 18.31 4.98 14.17
C ASP A 638 19.36 3.93 14.58
N GLY A 639 20.20 4.25 15.58
CA GLY A 639 21.33 3.42 16.03
C GLY A 639 20.99 2.01 16.53
N ASP A 640 19.71 1.70 16.73
CA ASP A 640 19.18 0.40 17.19
C ASP A 640 18.46 -0.41 16.10
N THR A 641 18.57 0.01 14.82
CA THR A 641 17.84 -0.60 13.71
C THR A 641 18.61 -1.78 13.08
N ASP A 642 17.93 -2.91 12.88
CA ASP A 642 18.38 -4.07 12.11
C ASP A 642 17.54 -4.22 10.82
N PHE A 643 18.19 -4.39 9.67
CA PHE A 643 17.50 -4.53 8.38
C PHE A 643 18.25 -5.43 7.39
N GLN A 644 17.50 -5.93 6.41
CA GLN A 644 18.04 -6.75 5.32
C GLN A 644 18.23 -5.92 4.04
N PRO A 645 19.22 -6.25 3.18
CA PRO A 645 19.43 -5.54 1.91
C PRO A 645 18.20 -5.52 0.99
N SER A 646 17.41 -6.60 1.00
CA SER A 646 16.17 -6.70 0.23
C SER A 646 15.15 -5.62 0.63
N ALA A 647 15.05 -5.27 1.91
CA ALA A 647 14.14 -4.25 2.41
C ALA A 647 14.49 -2.87 1.81
N VAL A 648 15.78 -2.52 1.76
CA VAL A 648 16.25 -1.27 1.13
C VAL A 648 15.95 -1.26 -0.37
N MET A 649 16.15 -2.39 -1.07
CA MET A 649 15.88 -2.47 -2.51
C MET A 649 14.40 -2.25 -2.83
N LEU A 650 13.50 -2.76 -1.98
CA LEU A 650 12.06 -2.56 -2.14
C LEU A 650 11.66 -1.09 -1.98
N LEU A 651 12.32 -0.33 -1.10
CA LEU A 651 12.09 1.12 -0.98
C LEU A 651 12.59 1.86 -2.23
N ILE A 652 13.79 1.54 -2.71
CA ILE A 652 14.37 2.15 -3.93
C ILE A 652 13.45 1.91 -5.13
N ASP A 653 13.01 0.65 -5.33
CA ASP A 653 12.10 0.29 -6.40
C ASP A 653 10.76 1.04 -6.31
N ARG A 654 10.30 1.33 -5.09
CA ARG A 654 9.08 2.09 -4.85
C ARG A 654 9.23 3.56 -5.29
N LEU A 655 10.31 4.24 -4.89
CA LEU A 655 10.52 5.64 -5.27
C LEU A 655 10.79 5.79 -6.77
N LYS A 656 11.52 4.85 -7.39
CA LYS A 656 11.72 4.80 -8.85
C LYS A 656 10.41 4.74 -9.63
N LEU A 657 9.45 3.96 -9.11
CA LEU A 657 8.19 3.72 -9.80
C LEU A 657 7.29 4.98 -9.81
N TYR A 658 7.40 5.81 -8.77
CA TYR A 658 6.52 6.95 -8.57
C TYR A 658 7.31 8.27 -8.43
N PRO A 659 7.43 9.06 -9.51
CA PRO A 659 8.18 10.31 -9.50
C PRO A 659 7.69 11.36 -8.50
N GLU A 660 6.40 11.37 -8.15
CA GLU A 660 5.79 12.29 -7.17
C GLU A 660 6.04 11.88 -5.70
N VAL A 661 6.67 10.72 -5.46
CA VAL A 661 6.95 10.21 -4.11
C VAL A 661 8.30 10.73 -3.63
N GLY A 662 8.25 11.58 -2.61
CA GLY A 662 9.43 12.17 -1.97
C GLY A 662 10.04 11.29 -0.89
N ALA A 663 9.25 10.40 -0.26
CA ALA A 663 9.75 9.48 0.76
C ALA A 663 8.94 8.16 0.78
N ALA A 664 9.59 7.06 1.16
CA ALA A 664 8.92 5.81 1.48
C ALA A 664 9.48 5.19 2.77
N CYS A 665 8.59 4.62 3.58
CA CYS A 665 8.92 3.93 4.82
C CYS A 665 8.61 2.44 4.75
N GLY A 666 9.39 1.65 5.49
CA GLY A 666 9.17 0.21 5.67
C GLY A 666 8.21 -0.13 6.81
N SER A 667 7.90 -1.41 6.96
CA SER A 667 7.23 -1.97 8.13
C SER A 667 8.23 -2.15 9.27
N ILE A 668 7.90 -1.59 10.44
CA ILE A 668 8.77 -1.60 11.61
C ILE A 668 8.27 -2.62 12.62
N HIS A 669 9.16 -3.54 13.01
CA HIS A 669 8.87 -4.62 13.93
C HIS A 669 9.61 -4.43 15.26
N PRO A 670 8.90 -4.24 16.38
CA PRO A 670 9.54 -4.06 17.67
C PRO A 670 10.12 -5.38 18.20
N THR A 671 11.35 -5.31 18.67
CA THR A 671 12.11 -6.41 19.28
C THR A 671 12.39 -6.14 20.75
N GLY A 672 12.66 -7.20 21.51
CA GLY A 672 12.84 -7.14 22.96
C GLY A 672 11.98 -8.18 23.70
N THR A 673 12.04 -8.14 25.02
CA THR A 673 11.35 -9.09 25.91
C THR A 673 10.49 -8.39 26.96
N GLY A 674 9.49 -9.10 27.47
CA GLY A 674 8.62 -8.64 28.57
C GLY A 674 7.26 -8.06 28.14
N PRO A 675 6.34 -7.86 29.10
CA PRO A 675 4.96 -7.45 28.83
C PRO A 675 4.83 -6.11 28.12
N MET A 676 5.73 -5.15 28.42
CA MET A 676 5.72 -3.84 27.76
C MET A 676 6.04 -3.95 26.27
N VAL A 677 6.94 -4.86 25.89
CA VAL A 677 7.24 -5.15 24.49
C VAL A 677 6.10 -5.90 23.82
N TRP A 678 5.41 -6.82 24.52
CA TRP A 678 4.22 -7.50 24.00
C TRP A 678 3.09 -6.53 23.64
N TYR A 679 2.82 -5.58 24.53
CA TYR A 679 1.87 -4.49 24.27
C TYR A 679 2.25 -3.74 22.98
N GLN A 680 3.51 -3.32 22.87
CA GLN A 680 4.00 -2.56 21.71
C GLN A 680 4.01 -3.38 20.41
N LYS A 681 4.29 -4.68 20.47
CA LYS A 681 4.22 -5.60 19.32
C LYS A 681 2.83 -5.59 18.70
N PHE A 682 1.78 -5.72 19.51
CA PHE A 682 0.41 -5.68 19.01
C PHE A 682 -0.01 -4.28 18.56
N GLU A 683 0.38 -3.24 19.31
CA GLU A 683 0.08 -1.85 18.95
C GLU A 683 0.67 -1.46 17.60
N TYR A 684 1.95 -1.78 17.36
CA TYR A 684 2.62 -1.51 16.07
C TYR A 684 1.97 -2.30 14.95
N ALA A 685 1.63 -3.57 15.19
CA ALA A 685 0.95 -4.41 14.21
C ALA A 685 -0.40 -3.80 13.79
N VAL A 686 -1.28 -3.47 14.74
CA VAL A 686 -2.58 -2.83 14.45
C VAL A 686 -2.40 -1.48 13.75
N GLY A 687 -1.40 -0.68 14.17
CA GLY A 687 -1.06 0.59 13.54
C GLY A 687 -0.64 0.44 12.07
N HIS A 688 0.19 -0.56 11.75
CA HIS A 688 0.61 -0.85 10.38
C HIS A 688 -0.50 -1.47 9.53
N TRP A 689 -1.23 -2.45 10.09
CA TRP A 689 -2.29 -3.16 9.41
C TRP A 689 -3.44 -2.24 9.03
N LEU A 690 -3.91 -1.40 9.95
CA LEU A 690 -5.11 -0.60 9.75
C LEU A 690 -4.78 0.87 9.47
N GLN A 691 -4.19 1.59 10.41
CA GLN A 691 -4.05 3.04 10.31
C GLN A 691 -3.12 3.46 9.15
N LYS A 692 -1.88 2.95 9.11
CA LYS A 692 -0.90 3.29 8.06
C LYS A 692 -1.36 2.84 6.68
N SER A 693 -1.94 1.66 6.59
CA SER A 693 -2.52 1.17 5.33
C SER A 693 -3.68 2.05 4.86
N ALA A 694 -4.54 2.52 5.77
CA ALA A 694 -5.61 3.45 5.45
C ALA A 694 -5.10 4.82 5.02
N GLU A 695 -4.12 5.39 5.72
CA GLU A 695 -3.46 6.65 5.34
C GLU A 695 -2.87 6.55 3.92
N HIS A 696 -2.17 5.45 3.62
CA HIS A 696 -1.55 5.22 2.32
C HIS A 696 -2.57 5.05 1.17
N VAL A 697 -3.71 4.40 1.43
CA VAL A 697 -4.74 4.15 0.41
C VAL A 697 -5.64 5.36 0.18
N LEU A 698 -6.07 6.03 1.26
CA LEU A 698 -6.98 7.18 1.18
C LEU A 698 -6.25 8.46 0.72
N GLY A 699 -4.94 8.55 0.98
CA GLY A 699 -4.11 9.66 0.53
C GLY A 699 -2.61 9.33 0.60
N CYS A 700 -1.99 9.73 1.70
CA CYS A 700 -0.56 9.53 1.97
C CYS A 700 -0.31 9.34 3.46
N VAL A 701 0.81 8.70 3.78
CA VAL A 701 1.23 8.53 5.17
C VAL A 701 1.67 9.88 5.76
N LEU A 702 1.29 10.16 7.00
CA LEU A 702 1.61 11.46 7.63
C LEU A 702 3.02 11.55 8.23
N CYS A 703 3.70 10.42 8.40
CA CYS A 703 5.02 10.35 9.02
C CYS A 703 5.76 9.09 8.56
N SER A 704 6.97 9.27 8.06
CA SER A 704 7.98 8.23 7.89
C SER A 704 8.79 8.13 9.19
N PRO A 705 8.89 6.96 9.84
CA PRO A 705 9.67 6.82 11.07
C PRO A 705 11.16 6.98 10.79
N GLY A 706 11.90 7.66 11.67
CA GLY A 706 13.34 7.91 11.48
C GLY A 706 14.23 6.67 11.49
N CYS A 707 13.75 5.54 12.01
CA CYS A 707 14.52 4.30 12.10
C CYS A 707 14.75 3.61 10.75
N PHE A 708 13.83 3.70 9.78
CA PHE A 708 14.00 3.05 8.48
C PHE A 708 13.14 3.69 7.38
N SER A 709 13.63 4.81 6.84
CA SER A 709 12.90 5.58 5.82
C SER A 709 13.82 6.14 4.73
N LEU A 710 13.42 5.93 3.47
CA LEU A 710 14.17 6.36 2.30
C LEU A 710 13.56 7.65 1.72
N PHE A 711 14.37 8.70 1.60
CA PHE A 711 14.01 10.00 1.07
C PHE A 711 14.69 10.26 -0.28
N ARG A 712 14.00 10.96 -1.19
CA ARG A 712 14.55 11.40 -2.46
C ARG A 712 15.34 12.70 -2.30
N GLY A 713 16.52 12.77 -2.92
CA GLY A 713 17.35 13.97 -2.93
C GLY A 713 16.64 15.18 -3.50
N SER A 714 16.00 15.07 -4.67
CA SER A 714 15.24 16.18 -5.28
C SER A 714 14.08 16.68 -4.41
N ALA A 715 13.40 15.79 -3.69
CA ALA A 715 12.34 16.20 -2.77
C ALA A 715 12.91 16.98 -1.58
N LEU A 716 14.00 16.50 -0.96
CA LEU A 716 14.64 17.20 0.15
C LEU A 716 15.21 18.57 -0.25
N MET A 717 15.73 18.70 -1.47
CA MET A 717 16.31 19.94 -2.00
C MET A 717 15.29 20.97 -2.48
N ASP A 718 14.00 20.71 -2.36
CA ASP A 718 12.94 21.65 -2.74
C ASP A 718 13.00 22.94 -1.89
N ASP A 719 12.69 24.09 -2.49
CA ASP A 719 13.10 25.44 -2.05
C ASP A 719 12.67 25.79 -0.61
N ASN A 720 11.60 25.17 -0.13
CA ASN A 720 11.01 25.44 1.19
C ASN A 720 11.19 24.31 2.21
N ILE A 721 11.84 23.19 1.87
CA ILE A 721 11.96 22.05 2.78
C ILE A 721 13.19 22.21 3.67
N MET A 722 14.41 22.12 3.12
CA MET A 722 15.64 22.26 3.91
C MET A 722 15.74 23.61 4.63
N LYS A 723 15.26 24.69 3.98
CA LYS A 723 15.24 26.04 4.59
C LYS A 723 14.33 26.12 5.82
N ARG A 724 13.12 25.54 5.79
CA ARG A 724 12.23 25.50 6.96
C ARG A 724 12.73 24.49 8.00
N TYR A 725 13.29 23.37 7.56
CA TYR A 725 13.81 22.34 8.45
C TYR A 725 15.01 22.81 9.29
N THR A 726 15.77 23.81 8.82
CA THR A 726 16.88 24.44 9.56
C THR A 726 16.48 25.59 10.47
N THR A 727 15.19 25.98 10.48
CA THR A 727 14.72 27.14 11.27
C THR A 727 14.85 26.85 12.76
N LYS A 728 15.49 27.77 13.51
CA LYS A 728 15.69 27.62 14.96
C LYS A 728 14.34 27.63 15.66
N ALA A 729 14.17 26.76 16.66
CA ALA A 729 12.99 26.81 17.51
C ALA A 729 13.11 28.03 18.44
N THR A 730 12.28 29.05 18.18
CA THR A 730 12.23 30.31 18.95
C THR A 730 11.00 30.40 19.84
N GLU A 731 9.94 29.65 19.53
CA GLU A 731 8.68 29.65 20.25
C GLU A 731 8.48 28.29 20.94
N ALA A 732 7.71 28.27 22.02
CA ALA A 732 7.37 27.04 22.73
C ALA A 732 6.75 25.95 21.82
N SER A 733 5.89 26.36 20.89
CA SER A 733 5.25 25.47 19.89
C SER A 733 6.27 24.82 18.96
N HIS A 734 7.29 25.59 18.55
CA HIS A 734 8.36 25.13 17.67
C HIS A 734 9.19 24.01 18.31
N HIS A 735 9.42 24.03 19.62
CA HIS A 735 10.14 22.94 20.28
C HIS A 735 9.35 21.62 20.26
N VAL A 736 8.03 21.67 20.45
CA VAL A 736 7.16 20.48 20.38
C VAL A 736 7.00 19.97 18.95
N GLN A 737 6.92 20.88 17.98
CA GLN A 737 6.71 20.51 16.58
C GLN A 737 8.02 20.03 15.92
N TYR A 738 9.10 20.80 16.06
CA TYR A 738 10.33 20.60 15.31
C TYR A 738 11.31 19.66 16.00
N ASP A 739 11.44 19.72 17.33
CA ASP A 739 12.50 19.00 18.06
C ASP A 739 12.01 17.69 18.71
N HIS A 740 10.72 17.57 19.06
CA HIS A 740 10.15 16.31 19.60
C HIS A 740 9.70 15.30 18.53
N GLY A 741 9.43 15.75 17.31
CA GLY A 741 9.07 14.88 16.19
C GLY A 741 9.61 15.41 14.88
N GLU A 742 10.92 15.56 14.86
CA GLU A 742 11.72 16.02 13.73
C GLU A 742 11.42 15.23 12.45
N ASP A 743 11.24 13.91 12.56
CA ASP A 743 10.89 13.05 11.43
C ASP A 743 9.49 13.38 10.87
N ARG A 744 8.53 13.66 11.76
CA ARG A 744 7.16 14.06 11.39
C ARG A 744 7.13 15.48 10.83
N TRP A 745 7.95 16.37 11.36
CA TRP A 745 8.09 17.72 10.85
C TRP A 745 8.63 17.73 9.41
N LEU A 746 9.69 16.95 9.14
CA LEU A 746 10.23 16.78 7.79
C LEU A 746 9.17 16.24 6.82
N CYS A 747 8.38 15.25 7.25
CA CYS A 747 7.26 14.73 6.44
C CYS A 747 6.18 15.79 6.21
N THR A 748 5.83 16.58 7.23
CA THR A 748 4.83 17.66 7.10
C THR A 748 5.28 18.69 6.06
N LEU A 749 6.56 19.06 6.04
CA LEU A 749 7.14 19.94 5.03
C LEU A 749 7.07 19.34 3.62
N LEU A 750 7.40 18.05 3.46
CA LEU A 750 7.27 17.34 2.18
C LEU A 750 5.83 17.35 1.67
N LEU A 751 4.86 17.02 2.54
CA LEU A 751 3.45 16.99 2.21
C LEU A 751 2.92 18.38 1.79
N GLN A 752 3.29 19.44 2.51
CA GLN A 752 2.92 20.83 2.21
C GLN A 752 3.53 21.35 0.90
N GLN A 753 4.69 20.83 0.46
CA GLN A 753 5.29 21.16 -0.85
C GLN A 753 4.73 20.34 -2.01
N GLY A 754 3.85 19.37 -1.76
CA GLY A 754 3.22 18.57 -2.82
C GLY A 754 3.81 17.18 -3.03
N TRP A 755 4.82 16.79 -2.24
CA TRP A 755 5.39 15.45 -2.31
C TRP A 755 4.52 14.42 -1.59
N ARG A 756 4.48 13.20 -2.13
CA ARG A 756 3.79 12.08 -1.48
C ARG A 756 4.76 11.29 -0.59
N VAL A 757 4.28 10.89 0.58
CA VAL A 757 4.95 9.92 1.47
C VAL A 757 4.21 8.58 1.40
N GLU A 758 4.94 7.50 1.15
CA GLU A 758 4.38 6.15 0.97
C GLU A 758 4.83 5.15 2.03
N TYR A 759 4.00 4.13 2.26
CA TYR A 759 4.31 2.96 3.07
C TYR A 759 4.51 1.73 2.19
N ASN A 760 5.57 0.97 2.43
CA ASN A 760 5.85 -0.29 1.76
C ASN A 760 5.87 -1.46 2.76
N ALA A 761 4.74 -2.16 2.85
CA ALA A 761 4.56 -3.27 3.78
C ALA A 761 5.44 -4.51 3.52
N ALA A 762 6.15 -4.59 2.38
CA ALA A 762 7.07 -5.69 2.09
C ALA A 762 8.52 -5.40 2.52
N SER A 763 8.79 -4.17 2.97
CA SER A 763 10.12 -3.71 3.36
C SER A 763 10.23 -3.72 4.88
N ASP A 764 10.71 -4.82 5.44
CA ASP A 764 10.75 -5.03 6.90
C ASP A 764 12.06 -4.53 7.53
N ALA A 765 11.94 -3.89 8.69
CA ALA A 765 13.04 -3.53 9.58
C ALA A 765 12.66 -3.75 11.04
N TYR A 766 13.66 -3.95 11.90
CA TYR A 766 13.50 -4.29 13.31
C TYR A 766 14.16 -3.22 14.19
N THR A 767 13.52 -2.85 15.30
CA THR A 767 14.00 -1.82 16.25
C THR A 767 13.80 -2.31 17.68
N ASN A 768 14.60 -1.82 18.62
CA ASN A 768 14.46 -2.18 20.03
C ASN A 768 13.32 -1.36 20.66
N ALA A 769 12.33 -2.04 21.24
CA ALA A 769 11.26 -1.36 21.96
C ALA A 769 11.64 -1.14 23.44
N PRO A 770 11.17 -0.03 24.06
CA PRO A 770 11.26 0.19 25.50
C PRO A 770 10.77 -1.01 26.30
N GLN A 771 11.62 -1.55 27.18
CA GLN A 771 11.27 -2.70 28.02
C GLN A 771 10.69 -2.27 29.37
N GLU A 772 11.12 -1.12 29.88
CA GLU A 772 10.67 -0.58 31.16
C GLU A 772 9.48 0.37 30.98
N PHE A 773 8.54 0.35 31.94
CA PHE A 773 7.36 1.21 31.93
C PHE A 773 7.71 2.70 31.90
N LYS A 774 8.77 3.10 32.62
CA LYS A 774 9.28 4.48 32.66
C LYS A 774 9.80 4.93 31.30
N GLU A 775 10.60 4.10 30.64
CA GLU A 775 11.16 4.39 29.33
C GLU A 775 10.05 4.54 28.28
N PHE A 776 9.04 3.66 28.31
CA PHE A 776 7.86 3.75 27.46
C PHE A 776 7.10 5.07 27.66
N TYR A 777 6.79 5.46 28.90
CA TYR A 777 6.10 6.74 29.19
C TYR A 777 6.91 7.95 28.70
N ASN A 778 8.23 7.95 28.89
CA ASN A 778 9.10 9.04 28.45
C ASN A 778 9.18 9.15 26.93
N GLN A 779 9.17 8.04 26.20
CA GLN A 779 9.08 8.04 24.75
C GLN A 779 7.75 8.66 24.29
N ARG A 780 6.63 8.23 24.88
CA ARG A 780 5.29 8.66 24.48
C ARG A 780 4.96 10.10 24.84
N ARG A 781 5.57 10.63 25.89
CA ARG A 781 5.57 12.07 26.22
C ARG A 781 5.98 12.94 25.03
N ARG A 782 6.91 12.48 24.18
CA ARG A 782 7.37 13.22 22.98
C ARG A 782 6.46 12.98 21.79
N TRP A 783 6.12 11.71 21.53
CA TRP A 783 5.39 11.30 20.33
C TRP A 783 3.95 11.81 20.29
N GLY A 784 3.25 11.80 21.43
CA GLY A 784 1.86 12.24 21.52
C GLY A 784 1.68 13.71 21.10
N PRO A 785 2.31 14.67 21.81
CA PRO A 785 2.13 16.09 21.54
C PRO A 785 2.67 16.48 20.16
N SER A 786 3.78 15.89 19.72
CA SER A 786 4.32 16.16 18.39
C SER A 786 3.41 15.65 17.27
N THR A 787 2.75 14.50 17.46
CA THR A 787 1.76 13.99 16.52
C THR A 787 0.57 14.95 16.39
N MET A 788 0.04 15.43 17.52
CA MET A 788 -1.04 16.43 17.50
C MET A 788 -0.60 17.74 16.85
N ALA A 789 0.54 18.30 17.23
CA ALA A 789 1.02 19.57 16.71
C ALA A 789 1.21 19.55 15.18
N ASN A 790 1.92 18.54 14.65
CA ASN A 790 2.17 18.43 13.21
C ASN A 790 0.90 18.11 12.40
N THR A 791 0.01 17.26 12.92
CA THR A 791 -1.24 16.96 12.22
C THR A 791 -2.17 18.17 12.23
N ILE A 792 -2.25 18.95 13.32
CA ILE A 792 -3.04 20.20 13.36
C ILE A 792 -2.47 21.24 12.39
N ASP A 793 -1.15 21.39 12.29
CA ASP A 793 -0.51 22.27 11.30
C ASP A 793 -0.85 21.86 9.85
N LEU A 794 -0.78 20.56 9.55
CA LEU A 794 -1.17 20.03 8.24
C LEU A 794 -2.66 20.26 7.95
N LEU A 795 -3.53 20.09 8.94
CA LEU A 795 -4.98 20.31 8.80
C LEU A 795 -5.32 21.80 8.65
N GLY A 796 -4.64 22.69 9.39
CA GLY A 796 -4.79 24.14 9.28
C GLY A 796 -4.37 24.66 7.90
N SER A 797 -3.32 24.08 7.31
CA SER A 797 -2.87 24.33 5.94
C SER A 797 -3.54 23.41 4.89
N GLY A 798 -4.62 22.71 5.25
CA GLY A 798 -5.20 21.63 4.46
C GLY A 798 -5.74 22.07 3.10
N GLY A 799 -6.34 23.27 3.00
CA GLY A 799 -6.84 23.81 1.73
C GLY A 799 -5.72 24.00 0.70
N LEU A 800 -4.67 24.75 1.08
CA LEU A 800 -3.50 24.99 0.25
C LEU A 800 -2.74 23.68 -0.05
N THR A 801 -2.61 22.81 0.94
CA THR A 801 -1.95 21.52 0.78
C THR A 801 -2.70 20.62 -0.20
N SER A 802 -4.04 20.63 -0.21
CA SER A 802 -4.84 19.85 -1.17
C SER A 802 -4.74 20.38 -2.60
N GLU A 803 -4.51 21.68 -2.78
CA GLU A 803 -4.27 22.28 -4.10
C GLU A 803 -2.89 21.92 -4.66
N ARG A 804 -1.87 21.87 -3.79
CA ARG A 804 -0.48 21.56 -4.17
C ARG A 804 -0.22 20.05 -4.28
N ASN A 805 -0.79 19.25 -3.39
CA ASN A 805 -0.52 17.82 -3.27
C ASN A 805 -1.67 16.98 -3.87
N SER A 806 -1.39 16.32 -4.98
CA SER A 806 -2.36 15.50 -5.72
C SER A 806 -2.92 14.30 -4.91
N SER A 807 -2.23 13.93 -3.83
CA SER A 807 -2.53 12.80 -2.93
C SER A 807 -3.36 13.20 -1.72
N ILE A 808 -3.41 14.49 -1.35
CA ILE A 808 -4.19 14.98 -0.21
C ILE A 808 -5.50 15.55 -0.74
N SER A 809 -6.59 14.82 -0.51
CA SER A 809 -7.94 15.23 -0.93
C SER A 809 -8.76 15.80 0.23
N LYS A 810 -9.81 16.58 -0.05
CA LYS A 810 -10.73 17.08 0.98
C LYS A 810 -11.36 15.95 1.84
N PRO A 811 -11.81 14.81 1.28
CA PRO A 811 -12.25 13.67 2.09
C PRO A 811 -11.15 13.07 2.97
N TYR A 812 -9.90 13.07 2.50
CA TYR A 812 -8.76 12.63 3.31
C TYR A 812 -8.51 13.57 4.50
N ILE A 813 -8.63 14.88 4.27
CA ILE A 813 -8.58 15.89 5.34
C ILE A 813 -9.71 15.66 6.35
N LEU A 814 -10.94 15.40 5.88
CA LEU A 814 -12.07 15.06 6.75
C LEU A 814 -11.81 13.80 7.59
N TYR A 815 -11.26 12.74 6.99
CA TYR A 815 -10.83 11.54 7.72
C TYR A 815 -9.82 11.88 8.82
N GLN A 816 -8.82 12.70 8.52
CA GLN A 816 -7.81 13.11 9.50
C GLN A 816 -8.39 14.00 10.60
N ILE A 817 -9.37 14.86 10.30
CA ILE A 817 -10.11 15.64 11.31
C ILE A 817 -10.88 14.70 12.24
N ILE A 818 -11.62 13.73 11.70
CA ILE A 818 -12.40 12.77 12.50
C ILE A 818 -11.45 11.91 13.35
N SER A 819 -10.33 11.44 12.80
CA SER A 819 -9.30 10.68 13.52
C SER A 819 -8.66 11.49 14.66
N MET A 820 -8.35 12.76 14.40
CA MET A 820 -7.83 13.68 15.42
C MET A 820 -8.85 13.95 16.53
N ALA A 821 -10.12 14.20 16.16
CA ALA A 821 -11.20 14.40 17.12
C ALA A 821 -11.41 13.15 17.99
N ALA A 822 -11.41 11.96 17.41
CA ALA A 822 -11.51 10.70 18.14
C ALA A 822 -10.33 10.52 19.13
N SER A 823 -9.12 10.92 18.74
CA SER A 823 -7.93 10.87 19.61
C SER A 823 -8.01 11.86 20.78
N ILE A 824 -8.54 13.07 20.56
CA ILE A 824 -8.74 14.09 21.60
C ILE A 824 -9.83 13.66 22.59
N LEU A 825 -10.93 13.07 22.11
CA LEU A 825 -12.08 12.63 22.93
C LEU A 825 -11.90 11.24 23.57
N GLY A 826 -10.76 10.59 23.34
CA GLY A 826 -10.44 9.27 23.87
C GLY A 826 -10.59 9.15 25.40
N PRO A 827 -9.99 10.05 26.21
CA PRO A 827 -10.10 9.99 27.67
C PRO A 827 -11.55 9.98 28.19
N ALA A 828 -12.40 10.88 27.70
CA ALA A 828 -13.81 10.94 28.11
C ALA A 828 -14.58 9.69 27.69
N THR A 829 -14.27 9.14 26.51
CA THR A 829 -14.87 7.90 26.01
C THR A 829 -14.57 6.72 26.92
N ILE A 830 -13.33 6.60 27.41
CA ILE A 830 -12.96 5.56 28.37
C ILE A 830 -13.70 5.72 29.70
N CYS A 831 -13.86 6.95 30.20
CA CYS A 831 -14.63 7.20 31.41
C CYS A 831 -16.11 6.78 31.26
N LEU A 832 -16.73 7.07 30.10
CA LEU A 832 -18.11 6.64 29.81
C LEU A 832 -18.23 5.12 29.72
N LEU A 833 -17.25 4.46 29.12
CA LEU A 833 -17.20 3.00 29.01
C LEU A 833 -17.14 2.34 30.40
N ILE A 834 -16.30 2.86 31.31
CA ILE A 834 -16.19 2.38 32.69
C ILE A 834 -17.46 2.72 33.50
N ALA A 835 -18.04 3.90 33.32
CA ALA A 835 -19.29 4.27 33.97
C ALA A 835 -20.43 3.31 33.59
N GLY A 836 -20.52 2.93 32.31
CA GLY A 836 -21.49 1.95 31.84
C GLY A 836 -21.33 0.57 32.51
N SER A 837 -20.09 0.11 32.74
CA SER A 837 -19.87 -1.15 33.44
C SER A 837 -20.22 -1.08 34.93
N PHE A 838 -20.02 0.06 35.59
CA PHE A 838 -20.46 0.26 36.97
C PHE A 838 -21.98 0.23 37.13
N VAL A 839 -22.72 0.84 36.20
CA VAL A 839 -24.20 0.78 36.20
C VAL A 839 -24.66 -0.68 36.07
N PHE A 840 -24.03 -1.47 35.20
CA PHE A 840 -24.41 -2.86 34.99
C PHE A 840 -24.03 -3.79 36.15
N ILE A 841 -22.77 -3.74 36.61
CA ILE A 841 -22.24 -4.67 37.62
C ILE A 841 -22.75 -4.32 39.02
N PHE A 842 -22.66 -3.05 39.42
CA PHE A 842 -22.98 -2.61 40.77
C PHE A 842 -24.41 -2.10 40.93
N GLN A 843 -25.19 -2.05 39.84
CA GLN A 843 -26.58 -1.54 39.84
C GLN A 843 -26.68 -0.13 40.46
N MET A 844 -25.64 0.68 40.24
CA MET A 844 -25.54 2.05 40.75
C MET A 844 -26.29 3.02 39.84
N GLY A 845 -26.78 4.14 40.41
CA GLY A 845 -27.37 5.21 39.61
C GLY A 845 -26.35 5.81 38.65
N THR A 846 -26.78 6.16 37.42
CA THR A 846 -25.92 6.68 36.34
C THR A 846 -25.01 7.82 36.79
N ASN A 847 -25.54 8.74 37.61
CA ASN A 847 -24.80 9.90 38.11
C ASN A 847 -23.65 9.48 39.03
N THR A 848 -23.90 8.52 39.92
CA THR A 848 -22.90 8.00 40.86
C THR A 848 -21.83 7.18 40.15
N ALA A 849 -22.22 6.38 39.14
CA ALA A 849 -21.30 5.60 38.33
C ALA A 849 -20.36 6.50 37.50
N LEU A 850 -20.90 7.55 36.86
CA LEU A 850 -20.10 8.49 36.09
C LEU A 850 -19.14 9.28 36.99
N ALA A 851 -19.60 9.76 38.15
CA ALA A 851 -18.75 10.44 39.11
C ALA A 851 -17.59 9.54 39.56
N LEU A 852 -17.86 8.27 39.88
CA LEU A 852 -16.84 7.31 40.30
C LEU A 852 -15.83 7.00 39.19
N ALA A 853 -16.24 7.01 37.92
CA ALA A 853 -15.34 6.81 36.78
C ALA A 853 -14.45 8.04 36.50
N VAL A 854 -14.93 9.26 36.75
CA VAL A 854 -14.22 10.52 36.42
C VAL A 854 -13.33 11.03 37.55
N VAL A 855 -13.66 10.76 38.81
CA VAL A 855 -12.89 11.26 39.97
C VAL A 855 -11.43 10.78 39.97
N PRO A 856 -11.11 9.48 39.83
CA PRO A 856 -9.71 9.04 39.88
C PRO A 856 -8.83 9.64 38.76
N PRO A 857 -9.25 9.69 37.49
CA PRO A 857 -8.50 10.40 36.44
C PRO A 857 -8.36 11.90 36.68
N ALA A 858 -9.39 12.56 37.22
CA ALA A 858 -9.33 13.98 37.57
C ALA A 858 -8.33 14.24 38.70
N VAL A 859 -8.29 13.37 39.71
CA VAL A 859 -7.26 13.42 40.77
C VAL A 859 -5.87 13.20 40.17
N TYR A 860 -5.69 12.20 39.30
CA TYR A 860 -4.42 11.96 38.63
C TYR A 860 -3.98 13.17 37.79
N LEU A 861 -4.88 13.81 37.06
CA LEU A 861 -4.63 15.05 36.33
C LEU A 861 -4.12 16.17 37.25
N ILE A 862 -4.78 16.40 38.39
CA ILE A 862 -4.36 17.41 39.38
C ILE A 862 -2.99 17.06 39.96
N LEU A 863 -2.73 15.78 40.27
CA LEU A 863 -1.44 15.31 40.77
C LEU A 863 -0.33 15.50 39.73
N CYS A 864 -0.61 15.29 38.44
CA CYS A 864 0.35 15.55 37.35
C CYS A 864 0.78 17.02 37.24
N PHE A 865 -0.06 17.98 37.66
CA PHE A 865 0.35 19.38 37.73
C PHE A 865 1.21 19.73 38.96
N LYS A 866 1.14 18.92 40.04
CA LYS A 866 1.82 19.22 41.32
C LYS A 866 3.08 18.39 41.56
N LEU A 867 3.13 17.14 41.09
CA LEU A 867 4.19 16.18 41.40
C LEU A 867 5.31 16.19 40.36
N ARG A 868 6.45 15.57 40.70
CA ARG A 868 7.56 15.33 39.76
C ARG A 868 7.24 14.19 38.79
N SER A 869 7.78 14.28 37.58
CA SER A 869 7.57 13.32 36.47
C SER A 869 7.73 11.85 36.90
N ASP A 870 8.76 11.52 37.66
CA ASP A 870 9.01 10.13 38.09
C ASP A 870 7.94 9.59 39.04
N THR A 871 7.45 10.43 39.95
CA THR A 871 6.34 10.08 40.86
C THR A 871 5.04 9.92 40.07
N GLN A 872 4.80 10.76 39.07
CA GLN A 872 3.61 10.65 38.21
C GLN A 872 3.58 9.33 37.42
N ILE A 873 4.73 8.89 36.89
CA ILE A 873 4.87 7.60 36.20
C ILE A 873 4.61 6.45 37.18
N THR A 874 5.14 6.55 38.40
CA THR A 874 4.93 5.51 39.44
C THR A 874 3.45 5.39 39.81
N ILE A 875 2.75 6.52 39.98
CA ILE A 875 1.31 6.54 40.22
C ILE A 875 0.56 5.96 39.01
N ALA A 876 0.93 6.34 37.79
CA ALA A 876 0.36 5.78 36.58
C ALA A 876 0.56 4.26 36.50
N ALA A 877 1.72 3.72 36.91
CA ALA A 877 1.97 2.29 36.90
C ALA A 877 1.01 1.54 37.85
N VAL A 878 0.84 2.03 39.07
CA VAL A 878 -0.10 1.46 40.05
C VAL A 878 -1.54 1.57 39.54
N MET A 879 -1.93 2.74 39.04
CA MET A 879 -3.26 2.94 38.46
C MET A 879 -3.48 2.03 37.24
N SER A 880 -2.48 1.84 36.38
CA SER A 880 -2.60 1.00 35.18
C SER A 880 -2.98 -0.45 35.54
N VAL A 881 -2.44 -0.99 36.64
CA VAL A 881 -2.82 -2.31 37.16
C VAL A 881 -4.29 -2.32 37.59
N CYS A 882 -4.73 -1.33 38.38
CA CYS A 882 -6.13 -1.22 38.80
C CYS A 882 -7.08 -1.08 37.59
N TYR A 883 -6.71 -0.25 36.61
CA TYR A 883 -7.49 -0.02 35.40
C TYR A 883 -7.54 -1.25 34.48
N ALA A 884 -6.51 -2.11 34.48
CA ALA A 884 -6.56 -3.38 33.77
C ALA A 884 -7.65 -4.31 34.35
N PHE A 885 -7.80 -4.36 35.68
CA PHE A 885 -8.89 -5.11 36.32
C PHE A 885 -10.27 -4.49 36.03
N LEU A 886 -10.38 -3.15 36.07
CA LEU A 886 -11.61 -2.45 35.69
C LEU A 886 -11.99 -2.72 34.22
N MET A 887 -11.00 -2.78 33.33
CA MET A 887 -11.21 -3.09 31.93
C MET A 887 -11.68 -4.54 31.73
N ALA A 888 -11.09 -5.50 32.46
CA ALA A 888 -11.57 -6.88 32.45
C ALA A 888 -13.03 -6.98 32.91
N GLY A 889 -13.39 -6.29 34.01
CA GLY A 889 -14.78 -6.20 34.48
C GLY A 889 -15.71 -5.56 33.45
N THR A 890 -15.24 -4.54 32.74
CA THR A 890 -15.99 -3.87 31.67
C THR A 890 -16.26 -4.81 30.48
N ILE A 891 -15.28 -5.60 30.07
CA ILE A 891 -15.47 -6.62 29.02
C ILE A 891 -16.49 -7.67 29.47
N LEU A 892 -16.38 -8.15 30.71
CA LEU A 892 -17.34 -9.09 31.30
C LEU A 892 -18.75 -8.51 31.42
N SER A 893 -18.87 -7.21 31.72
CA SER A 893 -20.15 -6.50 31.76
C SER A 893 -20.81 -6.46 30.39
N ILE A 894 -20.07 -6.19 29.32
CA ILE A 894 -20.61 -6.20 27.95
C ILE A 894 -21.08 -7.61 27.57
N ILE A 895 -20.32 -8.65 27.93
CA ILE A 895 -20.71 -10.05 27.72
C ILE A 895 -21.94 -10.41 28.57
N GLY A 896 -22.00 -9.96 29.82
CA GLY A 896 -23.14 -10.16 30.72
C GLY A 896 -24.41 -9.50 30.20
N ASP A 897 -24.30 -8.30 29.63
CA ASP A 897 -25.43 -7.58 29.02
C ASP A 897 -25.99 -8.32 27.79
N LEU A 898 -25.11 -8.87 26.96
CA LEU A 898 -25.48 -9.75 25.84
C LEU A 898 -26.27 -10.99 26.29
N ILE A 899 -25.83 -11.63 27.38
CA ILE A 899 -26.48 -12.83 27.93
C ILE A 899 -27.82 -12.46 28.59
N ARG A 900 -27.85 -11.41 29.42
CA ARG A 900 -29.06 -10.99 30.14
C ARG A 900 -30.20 -10.61 29.20
N ASN A 901 -29.88 -9.96 28.08
CA ASN A 901 -30.87 -9.52 27.10
C ASN A 901 -31.23 -10.61 26.07
N ASN A 902 -30.61 -11.80 26.13
CA ASN A 902 -30.79 -12.90 25.17
C ASN A 902 -30.69 -12.44 23.70
N THR A 903 -29.86 -11.45 23.40
CA THR A 903 -29.71 -10.91 22.05
C THR A 903 -28.27 -10.46 21.81
N PHE A 904 -27.79 -10.69 20.59
CA PHE A 904 -26.47 -10.23 20.16
C PHE A 904 -26.49 -8.81 19.58
N MET A 905 -27.67 -8.19 19.46
CA MET A 905 -27.88 -6.90 18.79
C MET A 905 -27.76 -5.69 19.73
N THR A 906 -27.21 -5.83 20.95
CA THR A 906 -26.86 -4.64 21.75
C THR A 906 -25.72 -3.89 21.07
N PRO A 907 -25.67 -2.55 21.03
CA PRO A 907 -24.68 -1.83 20.23
C PRO A 907 -23.26 -2.06 20.72
N SER A 908 -23.06 -2.08 22.04
CA SER A 908 -21.77 -2.34 22.66
C SER A 908 -21.29 -3.77 22.39
N GLY A 909 -22.23 -4.73 22.39
CA GLY A 909 -21.94 -6.12 22.06
C GLY A 909 -21.63 -6.33 20.58
N LEU A 910 -22.44 -5.74 19.69
CA LEU A 910 -22.20 -5.74 18.24
C LEU A 910 -20.86 -5.10 17.90
N PHE A 911 -20.53 -3.98 18.56
CA PHE A 911 -19.25 -3.30 18.40
C PHE A 911 -18.08 -4.16 18.87
N LEU A 912 -18.15 -4.78 20.05
CA LEU A 912 -17.09 -5.63 20.58
C LEU A 912 -16.87 -6.87 19.69
N ILE A 913 -17.95 -7.60 19.35
CA ILE A 913 -17.90 -8.76 18.47
C ILE A 913 -17.36 -8.36 17.09
N GLY A 914 -17.90 -7.27 16.52
CA GLY A 914 -17.47 -6.75 15.23
C GLY A 914 -15.98 -6.38 15.21
N MET A 915 -15.49 -5.72 16.26
CA MET A 915 -14.07 -5.36 16.40
C MET A 915 -13.17 -6.59 16.55
N VAL A 916 -13.55 -7.57 17.36
CA VAL A 916 -12.80 -8.84 17.51
C VAL A 916 -12.74 -9.59 16.19
N VAL A 917 -13.88 -9.73 15.48
CA VAL A 917 -13.92 -10.36 14.15
C VAL A 917 -13.05 -9.59 13.16
N LEU A 918 -13.11 -8.26 13.16
CA LEU A 918 -12.30 -7.41 12.28
C LEU A 918 -10.81 -7.58 12.55
N TYR A 919 -10.37 -7.62 13.82
CA TYR A 919 -8.96 -7.81 14.15
C TYR A 919 -8.47 -9.24 13.86
N LEU A 920 -9.29 -10.27 14.15
CA LEU A 920 -8.95 -11.65 13.81
C LEU A 920 -8.85 -11.87 12.30
N THR A 921 -9.79 -11.31 11.53
CA THR A 921 -9.75 -11.37 10.05
C THR A 921 -8.57 -10.56 9.51
N THR A 922 -8.27 -9.40 10.09
CA THR A 922 -7.10 -8.60 9.73
C THR A 922 -5.81 -9.38 9.97
N ALA A 923 -5.65 -9.99 11.14
CA ALA A 923 -4.49 -10.81 11.45
C ALA A 923 -4.39 -12.04 10.52
N ALA A 924 -5.51 -12.68 10.17
CA ALA A 924 -5.52 -13.80 9.23
C ALA A 924 -5.03 -13.42 7.82
N LEU A 925 -5.23 -12.15 7.41
CA LEU A 925 -4.67 -11.59 6.17
C LEU A 925 -3.18 -11.25 6.28
N HIS A 926 -2.58 -11.41 7.46
CA HIS A 926 -1.17 -11.17 7.78
C HIS A 926 -0.54 -12.44 8.38
N PRO A 927 -0.41 -13.55 7.63
CA PRO A 927 -0.08 -14.86 8.19
C PRO A 927 1.28 -14.92 8.90
N GLN A 928 2.26 -14.12 8.50
CA GLN A 928 3.56 -14.03 9.18
C GLN A 928 3.47 -13.40 10.57
N GLU A 929 2.49 -12.54 10.80
CA GLU A 929 2.30 -11.78 12.02
C GLU A 929 1.04 -12.23 12.80
N PHE A 930 0.39 -13.31 12.36
CA PHE A 930 -0.82 -13.84 13.00
C PHE A 930 -0.61 -14.19 14.47
N SER A 931 0.59 -14.66 14.83
CA SER A 931 0.96 -14.98 16.22
C SER A 931 0.90 -13.78 17.16
N LEU A 932 0.96 -12.55 16.64
CA LEU A 932 0.87 -11.33 17.45
C LEU A 932 -0.50 -11.14 18.10
N VAL A 933 -1.55 -11.80 17.59
CA VAL A 933 -2.91 -11.78 18.19
C VAL A 933 -2.89 -12.24 19.64
N ILE A 934 -1.96 -13.13 20.02
CA ILE A 934 -1.81 -13.60 21.41
C ILE A 934 -1.53 -12.42 22.36
N TYR A 935 -0.77 -11.43 21.91
CA TYR A 935 -0.48 -10.22 22.69
C TYR A 935 -1.64 -9.21 22.71
N GLY A 936 -2.65 -9.39 21.85
CA GLY A 936 -3.81 -8.51 21.77
C GLY A 936 -4.64 -8.45 23.05
N LEU A 937 -4.71 -9.54 23.82
CA LEU A 937 -5.41 -9.55 25.10
C LEU A 937 -4.81 -8.54 26.10
N LEU A 938 -3.48 -8.48 26.19
CA LEU A 938 -2.79 -7.50 27.02
C LEU A 938 -3.07 -6.07 26.54
N TYR A 939 -3.07 -5.85 25.23
CA TYR A 939 -3.40 -4.55 24.64
C TYR A 939 -4.82 -4.09 25.01
N PHE A 940 -5.81 -4.98 24.90
CA PHE A 940 -7.20 -4.68 25.25
C PHE A 940 -7.38 -4.34 26.74
N LEU A 941 -6.71 -5.08 27.64
CA LEU A 941 -6.74 -4.79 29.08
C LEU A 941 -6.09 -3.43 29.41
N CYS A 942 -5.07 -3.03 28.65
CA CYS A 942 -4.35 -1.79 28.85
C CYS A 942 -4.96 -0.56 28.14
N ILE A 943 -6.14 -0.68 27.50
CA ILE A 943 -6.79 0.44 26.81
C ILE A 943 -6.94 1.69 27.70
N PRO A 944 -7.44 1.60 28.95
CA PRO A 944 -7.52 2.79 29.80
C PRO A 944 -6.16 3.35 30.18
N SER A 945 -5.14 2.50 30.36
CA SER A 945 -3.77 3.00 30.60
C SER A 945 -3.26 3.82 29.40
N GLY A 946 -3.47 3.33 28.17
CA GLY A 946 -2.99 3.99 26.96
C GLY A 946 -3.78 5.25 26.56
N TYR A 947 -5.11 5.19 26.59
CA TYR A 947 -5.97 6.28 26.08
C TYR A 947 -6.41 7.29 27.15
N LEU A 948 -6.23 7.00 28.44
CA LEU A 948 -6.59 7.91 29.55
C LEU A 948 -5.36 8.34 30.35
N LEU A 949 -4.67 7.41 31.03
CA LEU A 949 -3.55 7.77 31.93
C LEU A 949 -2.34 8.33 31.16
N LEU A 950 -1.92 7.64 30.09
CA LEU A 950 -0.80 8.06 29.27
C LEU A 950 -1.10 9.36 28.52
N ALA A 951 -2.34 9.55 28.04
CA ALA A 951 -2.78 10.80 27.42
C ALA A 951 -2.67 11.98 28.40
N ILE A 952 -3.11 11.78 29.66
CA ILE A 952 -2.97 12.79 30.72
C ILE A 952 -1.50 13.13 30.96
N TYR A 953 -0.67 12.12 31.21
CA TYR A 953 0.75 12.31 31.46
C TYR A 953 1.45 13.03 30.30
N SER A 954 1.16 12.62 29.06
CA SER A 954 1.80 13.14 27.87
C SER A 954 1.49 14.62 27.60
N ILE A 955 0.23 15.05 27.80
CA ILE A 955 -0.17 16.46 27.61
C ILE A 955 0.39 17.34 28.74
N VAL A 956 0.29 16.89 29.99
CA VAL A 956 0.72 17.68 31.16
C VAL A 956 2.24 17.80 31.23
N ASN A 957 3.00 16.91 30.62
CA ASN A 957 4.47 16.98 30.58
C ASN A 957 5.03 17.43 29.23
N MET A 958 4.22 18.06 28.36
CA MET A 958 4.71 18.53 27.05
C MET A 958 5.75 19.65 27.15
N ASN A 959 5.82 20.35 28.29
CA ASN A 959 6.82 21.37 28.58
C ASN A 959 8.21 20.78 28.90
N ASN A 960 8.31 19.46 29.13
CA ASN A 960 9.58 18.79 29.38
C ASN A 960 10.22 18.38 28.05
N VAL A 961 11.23 19.13 27.63
CA VAL A 961 11.95 18.95 26.36
C VAL A 961 13.21 18.06 26.44
N SER A 962 13.35 17.31 27.54
CA SER A 962 14.42 16.30 27.68
C SER A 962 14.18 15.08 26.79
N TRP A 963 15.25 14.37 26.41
CA TRP A 963 15.14 13.17 25.58
C TRP A 963 14.69 11.93 26.39
N GLY A 964 14.97 11.92 27.70
CA GLY A 964 14.24 11.12 28.70
C GLY A 964 14.47 9.60 28.73
N THR A 965 15.16 9.00 27.76
CA THR A 965 15.42 7.54 27.76
C THR A 965 16.75 7.15 28.44
N ARG A 966 17.79 8.00 28.41
CA ARG A 966 19.14 7.63 28.91
C ARG A 966 19.92 8.69 29.69
N GLU A 967 19.40 9.91 29.85
CA GLU A 967 20.11 11.05 30.49
C GLU A 967 20.42 10.85 31.99
N THR A 968 19.75 9.92 32.68
CA THR A 968 19.81 9.82 34.16
C THR A 968 20.42 8.53 34.71
N GLY A 969 20.73 7.53 33.87
CA GLY A 969 21.19 6.20 34.34
C GLY A 969 22.65 5.83 34.03
N GLY A 970 23.39 6.70 33.35
CA GLY A 970 24.64 6.37 32.66
C GLY A 970 25.86 6.05 33.54
N GLN A 971 25.81 6.19 34.86
CA GLN A 971 26.95 5.85 35.74
C GLN A 971 26.80 4.51 36.45
N ALA A 972 25.58 4.03 36.68
CA ALA A 972 25.35 2.79 37.45
C ALA A 972 25.46 1.52 36.58
N LYS A 973 25.06 1.59 35.30
CA LYS A 973 25.09 0.42 34.39
C LYS A 973 26.51 0.12 33.85
N THR A 974 27.34 1.14 33.66
CA THR A 974 28.71 1.00 33.14
C THR A 974 29.65 0.32 34.14
N ALA A 975 29.45 0.55 35.44
CA ALA A 975 30.15 -0.18 36.50
C ALA A 975 29.81 -1.68 36.50
N ALA A 976 28.55 -2.04 36.23
CA ALA A 976 28.10 -3.43 36.13
C ALA A 976 28.63 -4.13 34.88
N VAL A 977 28.64 -3.45 33.72
CA VAL A 977 29.22 -3.99 32.47
C VAL A 977 30.74 -4.11 32.58
N GLY A 978 31.42 -3.17 33.24
CA GLY A 978 32.85 -3.29 33.56
C GLY A 978 33.16 -4.49 34.45
N ALA A 979 32.30 -4.77 35.45
CA ALA A 979 32.41 -5.94 36.31
C ALA A 979 32.17 -7.26 35.54
N ILE A 980 31.21 -7.29 34.61
CA ILE A 980 30.93 -8.45 33.76
C ILE A 980 32.04 -8.68 32.73
N LYS A 981 32.58 -7.62 32.09
CA LYS A 981 33.73 -7.69 31.16
C LYS A 981 34.97 -8.24 31.90
N LYS A 982 35.18 -7.84 33.16
CA LYS A 982 36.24 -8.37 34.03
C LYS A 982 36.05 -9.86 34.38
N HIS A 983 34.81 -10.30 34.60
CA HIS A 983 34.49 -11.71 34.83
C HIS A 983 34.60 -12.59 33.58
N ILE A 984 34.27 -12.07 32.39
CA ILE A 984 34.36 -12.81 31.13
C ILE A 984 35.83 -12.89 30.65
N LEU A 985 36.64 -11.84 30.85
CA LEU A 985 38.09 -11.90 30.60
C LEU A 985 38.82 -12.85 31.57
N GLN A 986 38.32 -13.04 32.80
CA GLN A 986 38.84 -14.06 33.73
C GLN A 986 38.37 -15.48 33.40
N ALA A 987 37.28 -15.67 32.64
CA ALA A 987 36.83 -16.99 32.19
C ALA A 987 37.57 -17.51 30.94
N GLY A 988 38.34 -16.65 30.25
CA GLY A 988 39.16 -17.01 29.10
C GLY A 988 40.51 -17.65 29.44
N CYS A 989 40.90 -17.70 30.72
CA CYS A 989 42.19 -18.22 31.16
C CYS A 989 42.00 -19.17 32.34
N CYS A 990 41.75 -20.46 32.05
CA CYS A 990 42.26 -21.65 32.77
C CYS A 990 41.39 -22.89 32.47
N LYS A 991 41.85 -23.70 31.51
CA LYS A 991 41.67 -25.15 31.55
C LYS A 991 42.65 -25.70 32.59
N CYS A 992 42.19 -26.04 33.79
CA CYS A 992 42.74 -27.18 34.53
C CYS A 992 41.79 -27.66 35.63
N LEU A 993 41.67 -28.98 35.70
CA LEU A 993 40.80 -29.74 36.57
C LEU A 993 41.53 -29.97 37.91
N CYS A 994 41.02 -29.47 39.04
CA CYS A 994 41.41 -29.94 40.38
C CYS A 994 40.27 -29.74 41.38
N LEU A 995 39.71 -30.86 41.87
CA LEU A 995 38.82 -30.96 43.02
C LEU A 995 39.59 -30.59 44.31
N GLY A 996 38.96 -29.84 45.22
CA GLY A 996 39.44 -29.62 46.59
C GLY A 996 38.41 -28.89 47.45
N SER A 997 38.04 -29.52 48.55
CA SER A 997 36.96 -29.21 49.49
C SER A 997 37.29 -28.08 50.48
N ARG A 998 36.24 -27.36 50.95
CA ARG A 998 35.86 -27.04 52.37
C ARG A 998 35.43 -25.57 52.65
N GLU A 999 34.19 -25.47 53.15
CA GLU A 999 33.68 -24.78 54.35
C GLU A 999 34.25 -23.41 54.80
N ASP A 1000 33.37 -22.40 54.75
CA ASP A 1000 32.83 -21.60 55.88
C ASP A 1000 33.00 -20.06 55.90
N ALA A 1001 31.82 -19.44 56.10
CA ALA A 1001 31.45 -18.26 56.88
C ALA A 1001 31.70 -16.81 56.36
N ASN A 1002 30.53 -16.17 56.10
CA ASN A 1002 30.10 -14.82 56.53
C ASN A 1002 30.94 -13.58 56.20
N GLU A 1003 30.38 -12.69 55.37
CA GLU A 1003 30.43 -11.24 55.63
C GLU A 1003 29.17 -10.53 55.09
N GLU A 1004 28.76 -9.51 55.83
CA GLU A 1004 27.40 -8.97 55.93
C GLU A 1004 26.97 -8.08 54.75
N ILE A 1005 25.66 -8.13 54.45
CA ILE A 1005 24.98 -7.19 53.57
C ILE A 1005 24.59 -5.96 54.40
N PRO A 1006 25.01 -4.72 54.08
CA PRO A 1006 24.46 -3.55 54.76
C PRO A 1006 23.03 -3.31 54.28
N LYS A 1007 22.09 -3.25 55.23
CA LYS A 1007 20.72 -2.80 55.03
C LYS A 1007 20.69 -1.29 54.73
N PRO A 1008 19.73 -0.80 53.92
CA PRO A 1008 19.58 0.62 53.67
C PRO A 1008 18.92 1.30 54.88
N GLU A 1009 19.66 2.16 55.57
CA GLU A 1009 19.08 3.05 56.56
C GLU A 1009 18.31 4.19 55.89
N THR A 1010 17.14 4.44 56.46
CA THR A 1010 16.24 5.54 56.14
C THR A 1010 16.65 6.73 56.99
N THR A 1011 17.06 7.85 56.38
CA THR A 1011 17.24 9.13 57.09
C THR A 1011 16.30 10.18 56.51
N THR A 1012 15.20 10.41 57.22
CA THR A 1012 14.42 11.64 57.16
C THR A 1012 15.22 12.75 57.85
N GLY A 1013 15.57 13.81 57.12
CA GLY A 1013 16.23 14.99 57.68
C GLY A 1013 16.15 16.15 56.68
N THR A 1014 15.29 17.11 56.99
CA THR A 1014 15.10 18.33 56.22
C THR A 1014 16.22 19.31 56.58
N GLU A 1015 17.21 19.50 55.72
CA GLU A 1015 18.06 20.70 55.78
C GLU A 1015 18.44 21.15 54.37
N LYS A 1016 18.13 22.42 54.10
CA LYS A 1016 18.46 23.11 52.85
C LYS A 1016 19.97 23.35 52.83
N VAL A 1017 20.72 22.55 52.08
CA VAL A 1017 22.08 22.93 51.66
C VAL A 1017 21.96 23.86 50.46
N GLN A 1018 22.17 25.15 50.69
CA GLN A 1018 22.47 26.12 49.63
C GLN A 1018 23.76 25.66 48.93
N VAL A 1019 23.64 25.17 47.69
CA VAL A 1019 24.80 25.05 46.81
C VAL A 1019 25.16 26.45 46.35
N GLN A 1020 26.05 27.09 47.10
CA GLN A 1020 26.75 28.29 46.69
C GLN A 1020 27.65 27.88 45.51
N VAL A 1021 27.33 28.41 44.33
CA VAL A 1021 28.15 28.29 43.13
C VAL A 1021 29.55 28.80 43.48
N PRO A 1022 30.63 28.00 43.36
CA PRO A 1022 31.98 28.53 43.50
C PRO A 1022 32.18 29.56 42.39
N LEU A 1023 32.46 30.78 42.80
CA LEU A 1023 32.86 31.86 41.92
C LEU A 1023 34.23 31.48 41.32
N GLU A 1024 34.22 30.85 40.15
CA GLU A 1024 35.46 30.59 39.40
C GLU A 1024 36.08 31.92 39.03
N THR A 1025 37.12 32.26 39.78
CA THR A 1025 37.97 33.41 39.51
C THR A 1025 38.73 33.10 38.24
N LYS A 1026 38.41 33.81 37.15
CA LYS A 1026 39.22 33.86 35.93
C LYS A 1026 40.68 34.18 36.31
N ARG A 1027 41.54 33.16 36.35
CA ARG A 1027 42.98 33.33 36.13
C ARG A 1027 43.27 32.91 34.70
N SER A 1028 43.58 33.91 33.87
CA SER A 1028 44.19 33.68 32.58
C SER A 1028 45.50 32.92 32.77
N ARG A 1029 45.55 31.70 32.25
CA ARG A 1029 46.80 31.08 31.83
C ARG A 1029 46.67 30.80 30.33
N ASN A 1030 47.30 31.67 29.55
CA ASN A 1030 47.65 31.38 28.17
C ASN A 1030 48.60 30.18 28.17
N GLY A 1031 48.11 29.04 27.75
CA GLY A 1031 48.89 27.84 27.45
C GLY A 1031 48.01 26.94 26.59
N SER A 1032 48.39 26.76 25.33
CA SER A 1032 47.69 25.91 24.36
C SER A 1032 47.66 24.45 24.84
N LEU A 1033 46.54 24.02 25.41
CA LEU A 1033 46.24 22.60 25.59
C LEU A 1033 46.12 21.95 24.20
N SER A 1034 46.78 20.82 23.98
CA SER A 1034 46.86 20.19 22.66
C SER A 1034 45.52 19.60 22.22
N ASP A 1035 44.88 20.21 21.22
CA ASP A 1035 43.63 19.76 20.58
C ASP A 1035 43.71 18.39 19.86
N CYS A 1036 44.74 17.57 20.10
CA CYS A 1036 45.02 16.30 19.40
C CYS A 1036 45.01 15.03 20.29
N ALA A 1037 44.77 15.14 21.60
CA ALA A 1037 44.89 14.01 22.54
C ALA A 1037 43.99 12.80 22.19
N TRP A 1038 42.76 13.03 21.70
CA TRP A 1038 41.85 11.94 21.31
C TRP A 1038 42.34 11.12 20.10
N ILE A 1039 43.11 11.73 19.18
CA ILE A 1039 43.64 11.04 18.00
C ILE A 1039 44.74 10.08 18.44
N GLU A 1040 45.62 10.52 19.34
CA GLU A 1040 46.69 9.69 19.87
C GLU A 1040 46.13 8.51 20.65
N HIS A 1041 45.11 8.75 21.49
CA HIS A 1041 44.42 7.69 22.25
C HIS A 1041 43.80 6.60 21.35
N LEU A 1042 43.03 6.97 20.32
CA LEU A 1042 42.44 6.00 19.40
C LEU A 1042 43.48 5.33 18.51
N LYS A 1043 44.58 6.02 18.17
CA LYS A 1043 45.65 5.47 17.33
C LYS A 1043 46.54 4.48 18.08
N GLU A 1044 46.79 4.70 19.37
CA GLU A 1044 47.51 3.75 20.22
C GLU A 1044 46.71 2.46 20.42
N SER A 1045 45.38 2.58 20.48
CA SER A 1045 44.48 1.45 20.71
C SER A 1045 44.05 0.73 19.42
N TYR A 1046 44.06 1.42 18.26
CA TYR A 1046 43.55 0.91 16.98
C TYR A 1046 44.38 1.45 15.80
N ASP A 1047 44.68 0.61 14.79
CA ASP A 1047 45.59 0.90 13.68
C ASP A 1047 45.02 1.90 12.63
N PHE A 1048 44.96 3.19 12.99
CA PHE A 1048 44.48 4.29 12.13
C PHE A 1048 45.60 5.13 11.51
N HIS A 1049 45.44 5.51 10.24
CA HIS A 1049 46.28 6.49 9.56
C HIS A 1049 45.72 7.91 9.69
N LYS A 1050 46.52 8.86 10.19
CA LYS A 1050 46.13 10.27 10.28
C LYS A 1050 46.01 10.88 8.89
N SER A 1051 44.89 11.53 8.61
CA SER A 1051 44.64 12.25 7.35
C SER A 1051 43.99 13.62 7.63
N THR A 1052 44.04 14.53 6.65
CA THR A 1052 43.53 15.90 6.76
C THR A 1052 42.43 16.14 5.74
N LEU A 1053 41.43 16.95 6.11
CA LEU A 1053 40.39 17.41 5.19
C LEU A 1053 40.98 18.22 4.03
N THR A 1054 40.35 18.15 2.86
CA THR A 1054 40.65 19.09 1.77
C THR A 1054 40.27 20.52 2.19
N LYS A 1055 41.00 21.53 1.70
CA LYS A 1055 40.78 22.94 2.08
C LYS A 1055 39.33 23.36 1.85
N ASP A 1056 38.78 23.04 0.68
CA ASP A 1056 37.41 23.40 0.33
C ASP A 1056 36.39 22.70 1.26
N GLU A 1057 36.62 21.44 1.65
CA GLU A 1057 35.71 20.72 2.57
C GLU A 1057 35.74 21.33 3.96
N ASN A 1058 36.93 21.73 4.40
CA ASN A 1058 37.11 22.43 5.67
C ASN A 1058 36.36 23.78 5.67
N ASP A 1059 36.45 24.53 4.57
CA ASP A 1059 35.75 25.81 4.41
C ASP A 1059 34.23 25.62 4.38
N PHE A 1060 33.72 24.60 3.66
CA PHE A 1060 32.31 24.22 3.69
C PHE A 1060 31.81 23.91 5.11
N TRP A 1061 32.55 23.09 5.87
CA TRP A 1061 32.15 22.74 7.23
C TRP A 1061 32.14 23.96 8.16
N LYS A 1062 33.12 24.86 8.03
CA LYS A 1062 33.15 26.12 8.79
C LYS A 1062 31.98 27.03 8.46
N ASP A 1063 31.62 27.15 7.18
CA ASP A 1063 30.47 27.94 6.74
C ASP A 1063 29.15 27.36 7.25
N LEU A 1064 28.98 26.03 7.15
CA LEU A 1064 27.81 25.33 7.65
C LEU A 1064 27.70 25.45 9.19
N GLN A 1065 28.83 25.34 9.88
CA GLN A 1065 28.95 25.55 11.32
C GLN A 1065 28.46 26.94 11.71
N LYS A 1066 29.07 27.97 11.13
CA LYS A 1066 28.74 29.37 11.41
C LYS A 1066 27.28 29.72 11.11
N LYS A 1067 26.71 29.15 10.05
CA LYS A 1067 25.36 29.50 9.60
C LYS A 1067 24.26 28.80 10.40
N TYR A 1068 24.41 27.51 10.71
CA TYR A 1068 23.31 26.70 11.26
C TYR A 1068 23.65 25.88 12.50
N LEU A 1069 24.91 25.46 12.66
CA LEU A 1069 25.28 24.38 13.58
C LEU A 1069 26.05 24.85 14.82
N GLU A 1070 26.41 26.13 14.93
CA GLU A 1070 27.01 26.71 16.14
C GLU A 1070 26.12 26.48 17.37
N PRO A 1071 26.68 26.03 18.51
CA PRO A 1071 25.96 25.89 19.76
C PRO A 1071 25.23 27.17 20.13
N LEU A 1072 23.97 27.05 20.55
CA LEU A 1072 23.22 28.20 21.03
C LEU A 1072 23.82 28.65 22.37
N LYS A 1073 24.40 29.85 22.40
CA LYS A 1073 24.76 30.53 23.66
C LYS A 1073 23.48 31.11 24.25
N GLU A 1074 22.70 30.26 24.89
CA GLU A 1074 21.47 30.70 25.55
C GLU A 1074 21.85 31.38 26.87
N SER A 1075 21.39 32.61 27.08
CA SER A 1075 21.49 33.21 28.41
C SER A 1075 20.55 32.47 29.37
N LYS A 1076 20.90 32.45 30.66
CA LYS A 1076 20.04 31.83 31.68
C LYS A 1076 18.62 32.42 31.65
N GLU A 1077 18.51 33.73 31.39
CA GLU A 1077 17.22 34.43 31.21
C GLU A 1077 16.42 33.93 30.01
N GLN A 1078 17.05 33.64 28.86
CA GLN A 1078 16.37 33.07 27.69
C GLN A 1078 15.86 31.66 27.97
N GLN A 1079 16.64 30.83 28.67
CA GLN A 1079 16.21 29.48 29.05
C GLN A 1079 15.02 29.51 30.00
N ASP A 1080 15.05 30.42 30.98
CA ASP A 1080 13.93 30.62 31.92
C ASP A 1080 12.68 31.14 31.18
N THR A 1081 12.85 32.03 30.20
CA THR A 1081 11.74 32.53 29.35
C THR A 1081 11.12 31.40 28.53
N ILE A 1082 11.92 30.62 27.79
CA ILE A 1082 11.44 29.47 27.01
C ILE A 1082 10.76 28.44 27.91
N ALA A 1083 11.31 28.18 29.10
CA ALA A 1083 10.70 27.27 30.06
C ALA A 1083 9.34 27.78 30.56
N ASN A 1084 9.18 29.09 30.77
CA ASN A 1084 7.91 29.71 31.14
C ASN A 1084 6.91 29.66 29.98
N ASP A 1085 7.33 29.98 28.75
CA ASP A 1085 6.49 29.91 27.56
C ASP A 1085 6.01 28.46 27.28
N LEU A 1086 6.88 27.47 27.48
CA LEU A 1086 6.53 26.05 27.39
C LEU A 1086 5.52 25.65 28.46
N ARG A 1087 5.62 26.17 29.68
CA ARG A 1087 4.63 25.96 30.74
C ARG A 1087 3.31 26.62 30.41
N GLU A 1088 3.32 27.82 29.84
CA GLU A 1088 2.11 28.53 29.40
C GLU A 1088 1.43 27.77 28.25
N LEU A 1089 2.20 27.34 27.24
CA LEU A 1089 1.71 26.53 26.14
C LEU A 1089 1.08 25.23 26.66
N ARG A 1090 1.76 24.52 27.56
CA ARG A 1090 1.21 23.35 28.23
C ARG A 1090 -0.12 23.68 28.91
N ASN A 1091 -0.20 24.74 29.69
CA ASN A 1091 -1.43 25.10 30.39
C ASN A 1091 -2.58 25.37 29.42
N LYS A 1092 -2.33 26.11 28.32
CA LYS A 1092 -3.31 26.38 27.26
C LYS A 1092 -3.77 25.11 26.56
N VAL A 1093 -2.83 24.26 26.12
CA VAL A 1093 -3.14 23.01 25.41
C VAL A 1093 -3.86 22.02 26.33
N ALA A 1094 -3.37 21.84 27.56
CA ALA A 1094 -4.02 20.98 28.54
C ALA A 1094 -5.44 21.47 28.85
N PHE A 1095 -5.64 22.77 29.04
CA PHE A 1095 -6.96 23.35 29.25
C PHE A 1095 -7.90 23.01 28.09
N VAL A 1096 -7.52 23.30 26.84
CA VAL A 1096 -8.35 23.01 25.66
C VAL A 1096 -8.64 21.51 25.54
N PHE A 1097 -7.61 20.66 25.69
CA PHE A 1097 -7.73 19.21 25.57
C PHE A 1097 -8.72 18.62 26.60
N PHE A 1098 -8.56 18.97 27.88
CA PHE A 1098 -9.45 18.46 28.93
C PHE A 1098 -10.81 19.17 28.96
N PHE A 1099 -10.90 20.41 28.51
CA PHE A 1099 -12.17 21.12 28.34
C PHE A 1099 -13.04 20.45 27.27
N CYS A 1100 -12.47 20.07 26.12
CA CYS A 1100 -13.18 19.28 25.11
C CYS A 1100 -13.69 17.95 25.67
N ASN A 1101 -12.87 17.25 26.47
CA ASN A 1101 -13.29 16.01 27.14
C ASN A 1101 -14.41 16.25 28.17
N ALA A 1102 -14.31 17.31 28.96
CA ALA A 1102 -15.35 17.67 29.94
C ALA A 1102 -16.67 18.05 29.23
N LEU A 1103 -16.61 18.84 28.16
CA LEU A 1103 -17.77 19.19 27.34
C LEU A 1103 -18.43 17.93 26.77
N TRP A 1104 -17.64 16.97 26.31
CA TRP A 1104 -18.15 15.69 25.81
C TRP A 1104 -18.87 14.88 26.89
N LEU A 1105 -18.29 14.81 28.10
CA LEU A 1105 -18.94 14.16 29.25
C LEU A 1105 -20.26 14.85 29.61
N VAL A 1106 -20.27 16.19 29.68
CA VAL A 1106 -21.47 16.98 30.00
C VAL A 1106 -22.54 16.80 28.92
N ALA A 1107 -22.18 16.86 27.64
CA ALA A 1107 -23.11 16.67 26.53
C ALA A 1107 -23.74 15.28 26.59
N THR A 1108 -22.92 14.23 26.75
CA THR A 1108 -23.40 12.85 26.86
C THR A 1108 -24.30 12.67 28.08
N PHE A 1109 -23.92 13.23 29.23
CA PHE A 1109 -24.68 13.16 30.45
C PHE A 1109 -26.05 13.87 30.34
N PHE A 1110 -26.08 15.09 29.80
CA PHE A 1110 -27.30 15.86 29.62
C PHE A 1110 -28.31 15.11 28.73
N LEU A 1111 -27.81 14.45 27.69
CA LEU A 1111 -28.65 13.71 26.77
C LEU A 1111 -29.11 12.36 27.34
N GLN A 1112 -28.29 11.70 28.17
CA GLN A 1112 -28.72 10.54 28.97
C GLN A 1112 -29.84 10.92 29.96
N ALA A 1113 -29.76 12.10 30.58
CA ALA A 1113 -30.79 12.59 31.49
C ALA A 1113 -32.13 12.89 30.79
N ILE A 1114 -32.10 13.21 29.49
CA ILE A 1114 -33.31 13.45 28.65
C ILE A 1114 -33.75 12.15 27.94
N GLY A 1115 -32.98 11.06 28.07
CA GLY A 1115 -33.03 9.86 27.23
C GLY A 1115 -34.38 9.15 27.10
N ASP A 1116 -35.29 9.29 28.08
CA ASP A 1116 -36.64 8.73 27.98
C ASP A 1116 -37.46 9.33 26.84
N TYR A 1117 -37.17 10.59 26.44
CA TYR A 1117 -37.87 11.29 25.35
C TYR A 1117 -37.21 11.12 23.98
N ILE A 1118 -35.92 10.75 23.93
CA ILE A 1118 -35.11 10.68 22.70
C ILE A 1118 -34.45 9.28 22.60
N SER A 1119 -35.18 8.21 22.91
CA SER A 1119 -34.66 6.84 22.77
C SER A 1119 -35.13 6.18 21.47
N ILE A 1120 -34.22 5.52 20.76
CA ILE A 1120 -34.56 4.72 19.57
C ILE A 1120 -35.01 3.33 20.07
N LYS A 1121 -36.27 2.97 19.84
CA LYS A 1121 -36.80 1.65 20.23
C LYS A 1121 -36.60 0.64 19.10
N ILE A 1122 -35.82 -0.42 19.36
CA ILE A 1122 -35.60 -1.51 18.40
C ILE A 1122 -36.28 -2.80 18.93
N PRO A 1123 -37.03 -3.56 18.11
CA PRO A 1123 -37.61 -4.83 18.51
C PRO A 1123 -36.53 -5.86 18.81
N LYS A 1124 -36.67 -6.62 19.91
CA LYS A 1124 -35.69 -7.65 20.27
C LYS A 1124 -35.68 -8.79 19.25
N VAL A 1125 -34.47 -9.23 18.88
CA VAL A 1125 -34.23 -10.41 18.03
C VAL A 1125 -33.61 -11.51 18.88
N TYR A 1126 -34.30 -12.64 18.99
CA TYR A 1126 -33.79 -13.81 19.69
C TYR A 1126 -32.73 -14.55 18.85
N PRO A 1127 -31.87 -15.40 19.46
CA PRO A 1127 -30.81 -16.12 18.75
C PRO A 1127 -31.33 -17.06 17.65
N ASN A 1128 -32.62 -17.42 17.69
CA ASN A 1128 -33.32 -18.22 16.67
C ASN A 1128 -33.80 -17.39 15.45
N GLY A 1129 -33.52 -16.08 15.41
CA GLY A 1129 -33.93 -15.18 14.32
C GLY A 1129 -35.38 -14.68 14.39
N THR A 1130 -36.12 -15.00 15.47
CA THR A 1130 -37.50 -14.52 15.66
C THR A 1130 -37.53 -13.13 16.31
N HIS A 1131 -38.43 -12.27 15.83
CA HIS A 1131 -38.66 -10.94 16.39
C HIS A 1131 -39.70 -11.01 17.51
N SER A 1132 -39.40 -10.44 18.68
CA SER A 1132 -40.41 -10.24 19.72
C SER A 1132 -41.31 -9.06 19.35
N THR A 1133 -42.62 -9.27 19.33
CA THR A 1133 -43.62 -8.21 19.09
C THR A 1133 -43.93 -7.40 20.36
N THR A 1134 -43.53 -7.88 21.55
CA THR A 1134 -43.89 -7.28 22.85
C THR A 1134 -42.71 -6.61 23.56
N GLU A 1135 -41.47 -6.98 23.24
CA GLU A 1135 -40.27 -6.44 23.91
C GLU A 1135 -39.41 -5.60 22.96
N THR A 1136 -39.29 -4.31 23.27
CA THR A 1136 -38.39 -3.37 22.58
C THR A 1136 -37.26 -2.98 23.53
N PHE A 1137 -36.04 -2.81 23.01
CA PHE A 1137 -34.95 -2.19 23.77
C PHE A 1137 -34.75 -0.74 23.33
N SER A 1138 -34.45 0.14 24.29
CA SER A 1138 -34.23 1.58 24.09
C SER A 1138 -32.75 1.89 23.92
N LEU A 1139 -32.42 2.62 22.87
CA LEU A 1139 -31.07 3.07 22.54
C LEU A 1139 -30.86 4.54 22.80
N ASP A 1140 -29.74 4.85 23.47
CA ASP A 1140 -29.18 6.20 23.53
C ASP A 1140 -28.58 6.58 22.16
N PRO A 1141 -29.15 7.60 21.46
CA PRO A 1141 -28.72 7.99 20.13
C PRO A 1141 -27.27 8.47 20.04
N ILE A 1142 -26.69 9.04 21.11
CA ILE A 1142 -25.31 9.58 21.07
C ILE A 1142 -24.29 8.49 21.29
N ALA A 1143 -24.55 7.59 22.24
CA ALA A 1143 -23.74 6.39 22.40
C ALA A 1143 -23.72 5.60 21.08
N LEU A 1144 -24.88 5.48 20.41
CA LEU A 1144 -24.98 4.85 19.10
C LEU A 1144 -24.23 5.63 18.00
N MET A 1145 -24.41 6.95 17.89
CA MET A 1145 -23.73 7.78 16.88
C MET A 1145 -22.21 7.74 17.03
N PHE A 1146 -21.71 7.71 18.27
CA PHE A 1146 -20.28 7.62 18.56
C PHE A 1146 -19.72 6.22 18.27
N LEU A 1147 -20.39 5.16 18.74
CA LEU A 1147 -20.04 3.77 18.39
C LEU A 1147 -20.03 3.58 16.87
N LEU A 1148 -21.01 4.15 16.17
CA LEU A 1148 -21.10 4.13 14.72
C LEU A 1148 -19.97 4.92 14.06
N SER A 1149 -19.53 6.04 14.64
CA SER A 1149 -18.40 6.82 14.13
C SER A 1149 -17.07 6.05 14.25
N PHE A 1150 -16.80 5.42 15.39
CA PHE A 1150 -15.59 4.59 15.55
C PHE A 1150 -15.67 3.30 14.72
N ALA A 1151 -16.84 2.66 14.66
CA ALA A 1151 -17.06 1.51 13.80
C ALA A 1151 -16.85 1.88 12.32
N LEU A 1152 -17.34 3.02 11.87
CA LEU A 1152 -17.15 3.52 10.51
C LEU A 1152 -15.66 3.78 10.21
N LEU A 1153 -14.92 4.38 11.16
CA LEU A 1153 -13.47 4.55 11.03
C LEU A 1153 -12.76 3.20 10.87
N LEU A 1154 -13.05 2.22 11.75
CA LEU A 1154 -12.46 0.88 11.69
C LEU A 1154 -12.84 0.14 10.40
N ILE A 1155 -14.09 0.21 9.98
CA ILE A 1155 -14.58 -0.42 8.74
C ILE A 1155 -13.86 0.20 7.54
N MET A 1156 -13.74 1.54 7.51
CA MET A 1156 -13.02 2.22 6.45
C MET A 1156 -11.53 1.84 6.43
N GLN A 1157 -10.89 1.75 7.60
CA GLN A 1157 -9.52 1.27 7.71
C GLN A 1157 -9.37 -0.18 7.26
N PHE A 1158 -10.31 -1.05 7.59
CA PHE A 1158 -10.33 -2.46 7.18
C PHE A 1158 -10.44 -2.62 5.66
N PHE A 1159 -11.38 -1.92 5.02
CA PHE A 1159 -11.49 -1.95 3.55
C PHE A 1159 -10.26 -1.34 2.86
N ALA A 1160 -9.69 -0.28 3.43
CA ALA A 1160 -8.44 0.29 2.94
C ALA A 1160 -7.27 -0.70 3.08
N MET A 1161 -7.16 -1.40 4.21
CA MET A 1161 -6.20 -2.49 4.41
C MET A 1161 -6.38 -3.62 3.39
N LEU A 1162 -7.62 -4.07 3.14
CA LEU A 1162 -7.91 -5.10 2.14
C LEU A 1162 -7.45 -4.66 0.75
N TYR A 1163 -7.78 -3.43 0.36
CA TYR A 1163 -7.32 -2.84 -0.90
C TYR A 1163 -5.79 -2.76 -0.98
N HIS A 1164 -5.15 -2.33 0.11
CA HIS A 1164 -3.69 -2.27 0.21
C HIS A 1164 -3.06 -3.66 0.03
N ARG A 1165 -3.59 -4.69 0.71
CA ARG A 1165 -3.10 -6.08 0.63
C ARG A 1165 -3.24 -6.68 -0.75
N ILE A 1166 -4.39 -6.48 -1.42
CA ILE A 1166 -4.59 -6.90 -2.81
C ILE A 1166 -3.55 -6.22 -3.72
N TYR A 1167 -3.32 -4.92 -3.56
CA TYR A 1167 -2.35 -4.19 -4.37
C TYR A 1167 -0.91 -4.66 -4.12
N THR A 1168 -0.56 -4.94 -2.87
CA THR A 1168 0.75 -5.51 -2.50
C THR A 1168 0.93 -6.90 -3.09
N LEU A 1169 -0.10 -7.75 -3.11
CA LEU A 1169 -0.06 -9.05 -3.78
C LEU A 1169 0.14 -8.91 -5.29
N ILE A 1170 -0.58 -7.98 -5.94
CA ILE A 1170 -0.39 -7.67 -7.37
C ILE A 1170 1.05 -7.23 -7.64
N HIS A 1171 1.58 -6.34 -6.80
CA HIS A 1171 2.95 -5.84 -6.90
C HIS A 1171 3.97 -6.97 -6.74
N PHE A 1172 3.75 -7.85 -5.76
CA PHE A 1172 4.59 -9.02 -5.49
C PHE A 1172 4.58 -10.01 -6.67
N VAL A 1173 3.41 -10.37 -7.20
CA VAL A 1173 3.30 -11.27 -8.37
C VAL A 1173 3.99 -10.68 -9.59
N ALA A 1174 3.84 -9.38 -9.84
CA ALA A 1174 4.52 -8.68 -10.92
C ALA A 1174 6.05 -8.63 -10.73
N TYR A 1175 6.53 -8.64 -9.48
CA TYR A 1175 7.96 -8.63 -9.15
C TYR A 1175 8.64 -9.97 -9.46
N VAL A 1176 8.04 -11.08 -9.01
CA VAL A 1176 8.59 -12.44 -9.17
C VAL A 1176 8.91 -12.78 -10.64
N ASP A 1177 8.11 -12.30 -11.60
CA ASP A 1177 8.31 -12.58 -13.03
C ASP A 1177 9.56 -11.95 -13.64
N THR A 1178 10.00 -10.81 -13.10
CA THR A 1178 11.13 -10.06 -13.65
C THR A 1178 12.48 -10.59 -13.18
N GLU A 1179 12.59 -10.99 -11.92
CA GLU A 1179 13.83 -11.61 -11.43
C GLU A 1179 14.12 -12.93 -12.10
N ILE A 1180 13.11 -13.79 -12.29
CA ILE A 1180 13.31 -15.12 -12.89
C ILE A 1180 13.78 -15.02 -14.35
N LYS A 1181 13.22 -14.09 -15.14
CA LYS A 1181 13.62 -13.89 -16.54
C LYS A 1181 15.01 -13.30 -16.67
N ASP A 1182 15.35 -12.35 -15.81
CA ASP A 1182 16.68 -11.76 -15.79
C ASP A 1182 17.71 -12.81 -15.36
N LEU A 1183 17.48 -13.53 -14.23
CA LEU A 1183 18.34 -14.61 -13.75
C LEU A 1183 18.57 -15.69 -14.82
N ARG A 1184 17.53 -16.09 -15.54
CA ARG A 1184 17.62 -17.10 -16.61
C ARG A 1184 18.39 -16.60 -17.85
N LYS A 1185 18.42 -15.29 -18.07
CA LYS A 1185 19.22 -14.65 -19.13
C LYS A 1185 20.70 -14.54 -18.77
N TYR A 1186 21.02 -14.44 -17.47
CA TYR A 1186 22.39 -14.43 -16.95
C TYR A 1186 22.98 -15.82 -16.72
N SER A 1187 22.14 -16.85 -16.52
CA SER A 1187 22.60 -18.24 -16.32
C SER A 1187 22.97 -18.97 -17.61
N ILE A 1188 22.91 -18.32 -18.77
CA ILE A 1188 23.47 -18.83 -20.02
C ILE A 1188 24.72 -18.01 -20.30
N PRO A 1189 25.92 -18.44 -19.86
CA PRO A 1189 27.13 -17.94 -20.48
C PRO A 1189 27.08 -18.36 -21.95
N ASN A 1190 27.25 -17.41 -22.87
CA ASN A 1190 27.65 -17.72 -24.24
C ASN A 1190 29.00 -18.43 -24.15
N VAL A 1191 28.98 -19.75 -24.08
CA VAL A 1191 30.15 -20.58 -24.38
C VAL A 1191 30.33 -20.49 -25.89
N ASP A 1192 31.55 -20.13 -26.27
CA ASP A 1192 31.95 -19.77 -27.62
C ASP A 1192 31.48 -20.75 -28.71
N SER A 1193 30.97 -20.16 -29.79
CA SER A 1193 30.66 -20.79 -31.06
C SER A 1193 31.95 -21.02 -31.87
N SER A 1194 32.82 -21.91 -31.38
CA SER A 1194 34.05 -22.31 -32.07
C SER A 1194 34.30 -23.82 -31.99
N ILE A 1195 33.26 -24.64 -32.17
CA ILE A 1195 33.40 -26.03 -32.59
C ILE A 1195 32.32 -26.34 -33.63
N GLN A 1196 32.72 -26.44 -34.90
CA GLN A 1196 31.90 -26.94 -36.01
C GLN A 1196 31.77 -28.46 -35.92
N HIS A 1197 30.57 -29.02 -36.12
CA HIS A 1197 30.15 -29.79 -37.32
C HIS A 1197 28.98 -30.73 -37.02
N GLU A 1198 28.03 -30.72 -37.97
CA GLU A 1198 27.05 -31.77 -38.31
C GLU A 1198 26.16 -32.36 -37.20
N ASN A 1199 24.90 -31.90 -37.15
CA ASN A 1199 23.80 -32.71 -37.67
C ASN A 1199 22.47 -31.95 -37.72
N LYS A 1200 21.71 -32.28 -38.76
CA LYS A 1200 20.45 -31.69 -39.23
C LYS A 1200 19.38 -31.51 -38.14
N GLU A 1201 18.64 -30.41 -38.23
CA GLU A 1201 17.27 -30.29 -37.71
C GLU A 1201 16.42 -31.49 -38.19
N PRO A 1202 15.46 -31.95 -37.35
CA PRO A 1202 14.09 -31.69 -37.75
C PRO A 1202 13.14 -31.31 -36.60
N ASP A 1203 12.19 -30.45 -36.97
CA ASP A 1203 10.78 -30.41 -36.57
C ASP A 1203 10.40 -30.44 -35.08
N THR A 1204 10.00 -29.25 -34.62
CA THR A 1204 9.11 -29.07 -33.47
C THR A 1204 7.69 -29.51 -33.86
N SER A 1205 7.43 -30.81 -33.77
CA SER A 1205 6.08 -31.36 -33.79
C SER A 1205 5.46 -31.34 -32.38
N LEU A 1206 4.21 -30.92 -32.32
CA LEU A 1206 3.33 -30.98 -31.17
C LEU A 1206 3.29 -32.40 -30.59
N PHE A 1207 3.47 -32.53 -29.27
CA PHE A 1207 2.85 -33.66 -28.54
C PHE A 1207 2.20 -33.19 -27.24
N PHE A 1208 0.86 -33.30 -27.25
CA PHE A 1208 0.02 -33.47 -26.08
C PHE A 1208 0.41 -34.78 -25.37
N HIS A 1209 0.60 -34.76 -24.06
CA HIS A 1209 0.53 -35.98 -23.26
C HIS A 1209 -0.76 -36.00 -22.45
N ASN A 1210 -1.61 -36.97 -22.81
CA ASN A 1210 -2.81 -37.38 -22.10
C ASN A 1210 -2.42 -38.19 -20.83
N PRO A 1211 -3.21 -38.16 -19.74
CA PRO A 1211 -2.88 -38.81 -18.47
C PRO A 1211 -3.43 -40.24 -18.45
N SER A 1212 -2.60 -41.23 -18.13
CA SER A 1212 -3.10 -42.52 -17.67
C SER A 1212 -2.01 -43.35 -16.97
N THR A 1213 -2.30 -43.63 -15.70
CA THR A 1213 -1.99 -44.82 -14.87
C THR A 1213 -1.15 -44.62 -13.60
N PRO A 1214 -1.48 -45.37 -12.53
CA PRO A 1214 -1.30 -44.96 -11.14
C PRO A 1214 -0.34 -45.85 -10.32
N ARG A 1215 -0.16 -45.45 -9.05
CA ARG A 1215 0.34 -46.21 -7.88
C ARG A 1215 1.82 -46.04 -7.52
N GLY A 1216 1.99 -45.74 -6.23
CA GLY A 1216 3.25 -45.63 -5.52
C GLY A 1216 3.04 -44.97 -4.16
N SER A 1217 2.17 -45.55 -3.34
CA SER A 1217 2.05 -45.29 -1.89
C SER A 1217 3.41 -45.42 -1.19
N VAL A 1218 3.66 -44.63 -0.14
CA VAL A 1218 4.01 -45.11 1.23
C VAL A 1218 4.54 -43.96 2.14
N THR A 1219 3.78 -43.78 3.23
CA THR A 1219 4.04 -43.27 4.60
C THR A 1219 4.76 -41.96 4.89
N LEU A 1220 3.99 -41.11 5.58
CA LEU A 1220 4.34 -40.29 6.74
C LEU A 1220 5.39 -40.93 7.66
N VAL A 1221 6.47 -40.18 7.92
CA VAL A 1221 7.06 -39.94 9.25
C VAL A 1221 7.44 -38.47 9.31
#